data_AF-G2QWF4-F1
#
_entry.id   AF-G2QWF4-F1
#
_cell.length_a   1.000
_cell.length_b   1.000
_cell.length_c   1.000
_cell.angle_alpha   90.00
_cell.angle_beta   90.00
_cell.angle_gamma   90.00
#
_symmetry.space_group_name_H-M   'P 1'
#
loop_
_entity.id
_entity.type
_entity.pdbx_description
1 polymer ?
#
loop_
_entity_poly.entity_id
_entity_poly.type
_entity_poly.pdbx_seq_one_letter_code
_entity_poly.pdbx_strand_id
1 'polypeptide(L)'
;MGAYVSSANCAARHGITPNCSFVLSPDNSTALLLGGATFGNFQGDPDIAGIGVLAAFLSITITSLVLAVISTLWWTEKHVCGLKNWITEEEKVRKNWNLSFSGILEALIVTCSDQQVFTGGAYAITLRYAKACSVSAYHYNVVTNMLLVSCATHLMALTISRNYWHHFSVTLLRISVTTLLFIVTGVLLANAGSTSLGFPTGVPADTDQYSLMLLPAACFQTGDQASLSKEIEKSLKASSVDAFFSGQIPGFGNYMIMCFFYLIAMAVSLGRIIPGGLDHHGRRSRFIRWMRRVFPVLFRIKRFFYALFCLYLFAGVGISAWTVGIAAGYIFQLRRWVNDSGWMQPVNNQNPENDPTTFGQLVPVLLMSLTVFTFLQIISEQVYDHHPKYTSLRRDSSPSPHAPDHSAMSVASPGRYDHPPADGAPHQVYDVSHPLDSSSSRVDEKDKRIPFVDVRIVAEPIDIELAMAQVGTGGGGESVPATHPVQHAASMPSLLSPTPTADPVPATTTTTPAMSTTSSSTTTSSSSEATPEPAPATAPGPGPANTNTNTNTITNTITNTNDTIDTPNPTTTATLLTTTAPNNPNTSSTSSTSPSPASPATPPPTATDPTPANRGSLFKRIARARDARRAAAAAAAAAAAEGAAAAEGAVAAAAETEALTSGEREREKER
;
A
#
# COMPACT_ATOMS: atom_id res chain seq x y z
N MET A 1 -20.11 9.24 3.35
CA MET A 1 -19.12 9.52 2.29
C MET A 1 -19.31 8.52 1.16
N GLY A 2 -19.89 8.90 0.01
CA GLY A 2 -20.17 7.94 -1.06
C GLY A 2 -18.88 7.51 -1.75
N ALA A 3 -18.60 6.20 -1.81
CA ALA A 3 -17.38 5.61 -2.38
C ALA A 3 -17.53 5.12 -3.85
N TYR A 4 -18.60 5.55 -4.51
CA TYR A 4 -19.01 5.11 -5.86
C TYR A 4 -19.22 6.33 -6.75
N VAL A 5 -18.65 6.34 -7.97
CA VAL A 5 -18.80 7.46 -8.92
C VAL A 5 -19.37 6.92 -10.23
N SER A 6 -20.69 7.02 -10.41
CA SER A 6 -21.32 6.80 -11.71
C SER A 6 -21.40 8.09 -12.50
N SER A 7 -21.62 7.99 -13.81
CA SER A 7 -21.95 9.13 -14.67
C SER A 7 -23.11 9.97 -14.12
N ALA A 8 -24.17 9.31 -13.63
CA ALA A 8 -25.31 9.98 -12.99
C ALA A 8 -24.90 10.72 -11.70
N ASN A 9 -24.00 10.13 -10.90
CA ASN A 9 -23.49 10.77 -9.68
C ASN A 9 -22.60 11.98 -10.01
N CYS A 10 -21.76 11.87 -11.05
CA CYS A 10 -20.96 13.00 -11.55
C CYS A 10 -21.83 14.19 -11.97
N ALA A 11 -22.89 13.93 -12.74
CA ALA A 11 -23.81 14.97 -13.16
C ALA A 11 -24.53 15.58 -11.94
N ALA A 12 -25.03 14.74 -11.03
CA ALA A 12 -25.81 15.19 -9.88
C ALA A 12 -25.00 15.96 -8.82
N ARG A 13 -23.75 15.56 -8.55
CA ARG A 13 -22.94 16.14 -7.46
C ARG A 13 -21.92 17.16 -7.92
N HIS A 14 -21.32 16.95 -9.08
CA HIS A 14 -20.23 17.78 -9.58
C HIS A 14 -20.66 18.65 -10.77
N GLY A 15 -21.86 18.47 -11.31
CA GLY A 15 -22.29 19.15 -12.54
C GLY A 15 -21.47 18.72 -13.77
N ILE A 16 -20.73 17.61 -13.68
CA ILE A 16 -19.87 17.10 -14.75
C ILE A 16 -20.57 15.90 -15.36
N THR A 17 -20.94 15.97 -16.63
CA THR A 17 -21.48 14.84 -17.38
C THR A 17 -20.33 14.18 -18.15
N PRO A 18 -19.78 13.04 -17.69
CA PRO A 18 -18.70 12.38 -18.40
C PRO A 18 -19.20 11.94 -19.78
N ASN A 19 -18.40 12.20 -20.81
CA ASN A 19 -18.74 11.78 -22.17
C ASN A 19 -18.49 10.27 -22.30
N CYS A 20 -19.57 9.50 -22.28
CA CYS A 20 -19.55 8.05 -22.44
C CYS A 20 -19.88 7.60 -23.87
N SER A 21 -19.93 8.53 -24.83
CA SER A 21 -20.19 8.18 -26.23
C SER A 21 -18.95 7.61 -26.89
N PHE A 22 -19.16 6.63 -27.77
CA PHE A 22 -18.14 6.12 -28.67
C PHE A 22 -18.76 5.96 -30.06
N VAL A 23 -18.00 6.33 -31.09
CA VAL A 23 -18.41 6.20 -32.48
C VAL A 23 -17.43 5.28 -33.17
N LEU A 24 -17.93 4.14 -33.62
CA LEU A 24 -17.16 3.20 -34.42
C LEU A 24 -17.27 3.60 -35.89
N SER A 25 -16.19 3.37 -36.63
CA SER A 25 -16.17 3.43 -38.08
C SER A 25 -17.14 2.40 -38.69
N PRO A 26 -17.62 2.59 -39.93
CA PRO A 26 -18.55 1.66 -40.58
C PRO A 26 -18.08 0.20 -40.65
N ASP A 27 -16.77 -0.02 -40.60
CA ASP A 27 -16.13 -1.35 -40.54
C ASP A 27 -16.17 -2.00 -39.15
N ASN A 28 -16.66 -1.28 -38.14
CA ASN A 28 -16.73 -1.67 -36.74
C ASN A 28 -15.36 -2.05 -36.13
N SER A 29 -14.27 -1.72 -36.81
CA SER A 29 -12.90 -2.15 -36.48
C SER A 29 -12.04 -1.02 -35.93
N THR A 30 -12.42 0.23 -36.20
CA THR A 30 -11.73 1.42 -35.71
C THR A 30 -12.70 2.33 -34.97
N ALA A 31 -12.27 2.91 -33.85
CA ALA A 31 -13.04 3.94 -33.17
C ALA A 31 -12.65 5.31 -33.72
N LEU A 32 -13.64 6.08 -34.20
CA LEU A 32 -13.44 7.44 -34.69
C LEU A 32 -13.46 8.46 -33.54
N LEU A 33 -14.25 8.18 -32.51
CA LEU A 33 -14.43 9.06 -31.35
C LEU A 33 -14.62 8.21 -30.09
N LEU A 34 -13.85 8.48 -29.03
CA LEU A 34 -13.96 7.85 -27.71
C LEU A 34 -14.05 8.93 -26.64
N GLY A 35 -15.21 9.09 -26.02
CA GLY A 35 -15.40 10.04 -24.93
C GLY A 35 -15.13 11.49 -25.31
N GLY A 36 -15.30 11.82 -26.60
CA GLY A 36 -14.99 13.14 -27.15
C GLY A 36 -13.54 13.32 -27.60
N ALA A 37 -12.65 12.35 -27.36
CA ALA A 37 -11.29 12.34 -27.90
C ALA A 37 -11.28 11.64 -29.27
N THR A 38 -10.60 12.26 -30.23
CA THR A 38 -10.26 11.64 -31.53
C THR A 38 -8.92 10.92 -31.44
N PHE A 39 -8.62 10.09 -32.43
CA PHE A 39 -7.29 9.48 -32.56
C PHE A 39 -6.18 10.56 -32.50
N GLY A 40 -5.11 10.31 -31.72
CA GLY A 40 -4.03 11.26 -31.46
C GLY A 40 -4.34 12.44 -30.53
N ASN A 41 -5.55 12.51 -29.95
CA ASN A 41 -5.98 13.60 -29.05
C ASN A 41 -6.34 13.12 -27.64
N PHE A 42 -5.98 11.89 -27.27
CA PHE A 42 -6.16 11.42 -25.89
C PHE A 42 -5.10 12.09 -24.99
N GLN A 43 -5.58 12.81 -23.97
CA GLN A 43 -4.71 13.49 -23.01
C GLN A 43 -4.14 12.48 -22.00
N GLY A 44 -2.83 12.29 -22.00
CA GLY A 44 -2.14 11.51 -20.97
C GLY A 44 -2.14 12.22 -19.60
N ASP A 45 -2.06 11.45 -18.53
CA ASP A 45 -1.94 11.96 -17.16
C ASP A 45 -0.60 11.49 -16.55
N PRO A 46 0.51 12.20 -16.82
CA PRO A 46 1.84 11.83 -16.34
C PRO A 46 1.94 11.78 -14.81
N ASP A 47 1.06 12.45 -14.08
CA ASP A 47 1.07 12.41 -12.62
C ASP A 47 0.44 11.12 -12.06
N ILE A 48 -0.27 10.36 -12.92
CA ILE A 48 -0.90 9.07 -12.58
C ILE A 48 -0.15 7.90 -13.21
N ALA A 49 0.06 7.94 -14.53
CA ALA A 49 0.67 6.86 -15.31
C ALA A 49 2.10 7.15 -15.76
N GLY A 50 2.71 8.23 -15.24
CA GLY A 50 4.07 8.61 -15.56
C GLY A 50 5.10 7.58 -15.13
N ILE A 51 6.14 7.43 -15.95
CA ILE A 51 7.23 6.48 -15.69
C ILE A 51 7.96 6.78 -14.37
N GLY A 52 8.10 8.06 -13.98
CA GLY A 52 8.75 8.47 -12.74
C GLY A 52 7.98 8.02 -11.50
N VAL A 53 6.65 8.20 -11.50
CA VAL A 53 5.76 7.70 -10.44
C VAL A 53 5.92 6.19 -10.30
N LEU A 54 5.85 5.46 -11.40
CA LEU A 54 5.91 4.00 -11.40
C LEU A 54 7.28 3.47 -10.97
N ALA A 55 8.37 4.08 -11.46
CA ALA A 55 9.72 3.74 -11.05
C ALA A 55 9.93 3.98 -9.55
N ALA A 56 9.43 5.09 -9.03
CA ALA A 56 9.52 5.39 -7.59
C ALA A 56 8.75 4.36 -6.75
N PHE A 57 7.51 4.07 -7.15
CA PHE A 57 6.67 3.11 -6.45
C PHE A 57 7.27 1.69 -6.46
N LEU A 58 7.67 1.22 -7.65
CA LEU A 58 8.20 -0.13 -7.81
C LEU A 58 9.57 -0.29 -7.15
N SER A 59 10.43 0.73 -7.18
CA SER A 59 11.76 0.66 -6.55
C SER A 59 11.66 0.50 -5.02
N ILE A 60 10.77 1.23 -4.35
CA ILE A 60 10.53 1.09 -2.91
C ILE A 60 10.01 -0.33 -2.61
N THR A 61 9.05 -0.81 -3.38
CA THR A 61 8.46 -2.15 -3.15
C THR A 61 9.45 -3.27 -3.45
N ILE A 62 10.22 -3.19 -4.53
CA ILE A 62 11.27 -4.18 -4.86
C ILE A 62 12.34 -4.18 -3.76
N THR A 63 12.76 -3.00 -3.29
CA THR A 63 13.71 -2.89 -2.17
C THR A 63 13.14 -3.58 -0.92
N SER A 64 11.89 -3.26 -0.56
CA SER A 64 11.20 -3.92 0.57
C SER A 64 11.12 -5.44 0.39
N LEU A 65 10.87 -5.93 -0.83
CA LEU A 65 10.79 -7.36 -1.15
C LEU A 65 12.15 -8.04 -1.00
N VAL A 66 13.23 -7.43 -1.48
CA VAL A 66 14.59 -7.96 -1.33
C VAL A 66 14.97 -8.05 0.16
N LEU A 67 14.73 -6.98 0.93
CA LEU A 67 14.97 -6.97 2.38
C LEU A 67 14.12 -8.03 3.09
N ALA A 68 12.88 -8.22 2.64
CA ALA A 68 11.97 -9.22 3.16
C ALA A 68 12.46 -10.66 2.93
N VAL A 69 12.96 -10.95 1.73
CA VAL A 69 13.57 -12.25 1.38
C VAL A 69 14.81 -12.49 2.24
N ILE A 70 15.72 -11.52 2.33
CA ILE A 70 16.95 -11.63 3.14
C ILE A 70 16.60 -11.91 4.61
N SER A 71 15.65 -11.14 5.17
CA SER A 71 15.20 -11.32 6.56
C SER A 71 14.59 -12.70 6.80
N THR A 72 13.80 -13.20 5.86
CA THR A 72 13.17 -14.53 5.93
C THR A 72 14.19 -15.66 5.82
N LEU A 73 15.16 -15.56 4.91
CA LEU A 73 16.24 -16.54 4.76
C LEU A 73 17.11 -16.58 6.01
N TRP A 74 17.52 -15.42 6.52
CA TRP A 74 18.28 -15.30 7.75
C TRP A 74 17.54 -15.89 8.96
N TRP A 75 16.24 -15.63 9.06
CA TRP A 75 15.39 -16.23 10.08
C TRP A 75 15.37 -17.76 9.98
N THR A 76 15.21 -18.28 8.76
CA THR A 76 15.12 -19.72 8.46
C THR A 76 16.40 -20.44 8.82
N GLU A 77 17.54 -19.90 8.40
CA GLU A 77 18.85 -20.46 8.71
C GLU A 77 19.07 -20.57 10.22
N LYS A 78 18.74 -19.51 10.96
CA LYS A 78 18.93 -19.42 12.41
C LYS A 78 18.03 -20.38 13.20
N HIS A 79 16.78 -20.59 12.76
CA HIS A 79 15.78 -21.31 13.55
C HIS A 79 15.49 -22.74 13.05
N VAL A 80 15.60 -23.00 11.75
CA VAL A 80 15.22 -24.29 11.14
C VAL A 80 16.45 -25.17 10.89
N CYS A 81 17.53 -24.61 10.33
CA CYS A 81 18.72 -25.38 9.94
C CYS A 81 19.61 -25.78 11.13
N GLY A 82 19.36 -25.26 12.33
CA GLY A 82 20.07 -25.71 13.54
C GLY A 82 21.56 -25.41 13.54
N LEU A 83 22.07 -24.55 12.64
CA LEU A 83 23.48 -24.14 12.55
C LEU A 83 24.02 -23.58 13.89
N LYS A 84 23.10 -23.15 14.76
CA LYS A 84 23.40 -22.55 16.06
C LYS A 84 24.02 -23.50 17.10
N ASN A 85 24.00 -24.82 16.89
CA ASN A 85 24.65 -25.75 17.82
C ASN A 85 26.20 -25.75 17.71
N TRP A 86 26.76 -25.08 16.70
CA TRP A 86 28.21 -25.04 16.48
C TRP A 86 28.90 -23.76 17.00
N ILE A 87 28.15 -22.73 17.38
CA ILE A 87 28.72 -21.44 17.79
C ILE A 87 28.91 -21.44 19.31
N THR A 88 30.16 -21.45 19.74
CA THR A 88 30.63 -21.46 21.13
C THR A 88 30.12 -20.22 21.90
N GLU A 89 29.87 -20.35 23.21
CA GLU A 89 29.38 -19.24 24.06
C GLU A 89 30.30 -18.00 24.04
N GLU A 90 31.62 -18.19 23.91
CA GLU A 90 32.57 -17.08 23.76
C GLU A 90 32.31 -16.27 22.48
N GLU A 91 31.91 -16.96 21.41
CA GLU A 91 31.57 -16.35 20.13
C GLU A 91 30.21 -15.63 20.21
N LYS A 92 29.30 -16.02 21.12
CA LYS A 92 28.06 -15.26 21.41
C LYS A 92 28.34 -13.94 22.09
N VAL A 93 29.32 -13.87 23.01
CA VAL A 93 29.69 -12.62 23.68
C VAL A 93 30.38 -11.68 22.68
N ARG A 94 31.24 -12.21 21.80
CA ARG A 94 31.83 -11.43 20.69
C ARG A 94 30.78 -11.06 19.63
N LYS A 95 29.79 -11.92 19.33
CA LYS A 95 28.65 -11.62 18.43
C LYS A 95 27.56 -10.76 19.05
N ASN A 96 27.64 -10.40 20.33
CA ASN A 96 26.77 -9.35 20.89
C ASN A 96 27.10 -7.97 20.27
N TRP A 97 28.20 -7.88 19.50
CA TRP A 97 28.56 -6.78 18.59
C TRP A 97 27.98 -6.91 17.18
N ASN A 98 27.29 -8.00 16.83
CA ASN A 98 26.49 -7.96 15.62
C ASN A 98 25.42 -6.91 15.88
N LEU A 99 25.61 -5.72 15.31
CA LEU A 99 24.54 -4.76 15.03
C LEU A 99 23.29 -5.58 14.76
N SER A 100 22.17 -5.21 15.37
CA SER A 100 20.91 -5.93 15.17
C SER A 100 20.50 -5.78 13.71
N PHE A 101 21.12 -6.55 12.82
CA PHE A 101 20.95 -6.48 11.38
C PHE A 101 19.49 -6.77 11.05
N SER A 102 18.88 -7.71 11.81
CA SER A 102 17.45 -7.94 11.81
C SER A 102 16.64 -6.70 12.21
N GLY A 103 17.11 -5.89 13.15
CA GLY A 103 16.47 -4.64 13.55
C GLY A 103 16.59 -3.55 12.49
N ILE A 104 17.76 -3.43 11.83
CA ILE A 104 17.97 -2.49 10.73
C ILE A 104 17.08 -2.86 9.53
N LEU A 105 17.11 -4.13 9.11
CA LEU A 105 16.24 -4.62 8.03
C LEU A 105 14.76 -4.40 8.34
N GLU A 106 14.34 -4.66 9.58
CA GLU A 106 12.97 -4.46 10.03
C GLU A 106 12.58 -2.97 9.99
N ALA A 107 13.44 -2.07 10.48
CA ALA A 107 13.21 -0.63 10.43
C ALA A 107 13.11 -0.11 8.98
N LEU A 108 13.93 -0.63 8.07
CA LEU A 108 13.90 -0.26 6.65
C LEU A 108 12.63 -0.73 5.95
N ILE A 109 12.26 -2.00 6.13
CA ILE A 109 11.02 -2.55 5.55
C ILE A 109 9.81 -1.75 6.05
N VAL A 110 9.79 -1.42 7.33
CA VAL A 110 8.76 -0.59 7.95
C VAL A 110 8.72 0.82 7.33
N THR A 111 9.88 1.46 7.13
CA THR A 111 9.97 2.79 6.51
C THR A 111 9.48 2.77 5.05
N CYS A 112 9.89 1.78 4.26
CA CYS A 112 9.38 1.57 2.89
C CYS A 112 7.86 1.40 2.87
N SER A 113 7.33 0.66 3.85
CA SER A 113 5.89 0.49 4.04
C SER A 113 5.19 1.83 4.28
N ASP A 114 5.68 2.64 5.21
CA ASP A 114 5.05 3.91 5.58
C ASP A 114 4.95 4.86 4.38
N GLN A 115 6.03 5.01 3.62
CA GLN A 115 6.04 5.81 2.39
C GLN A 115 5.02 5.30 1.37
N GLN A 116 4.92 3.98 1.22
CA GLN A 116 3.95 3.37 0.33
C GLN A 116 2.50 3.58 0.79
N VAL A 117 2.22 3.62 2.10
CA VAL A 117 0.87 3.93 2.60
C VAL A 117 0.48 5.36 2.34
N PHE A 118 1.38 6.32 2.56
CA PHE A 118 1.08 7.73 2.35
C PHE A 118 0.93 8.04 0.87
N THR A 119 1.83 7.51 0.04
CA THR A 119 1.78 7.70 -1.42
C THR A 119 0.56 7.00 -2.01
N GLY A 120 0.32 5.72 -1.69
CA GLY A 120 -0.87 5.00 -2.13
C GLY A 120 -2.16 5.64 -1.62
N GLY A 121 -2.18 6.10 -0.36
CA GLY A 121 -3.30 6.84 0.22
C GLY A 121 -3.60 8.14 -0.53
N ALA A 122 -2.58 8.92 -0.86
CA ALA A 122 -2.72 10.15 -1.64
C ALA A 122 -3.31 9.86 -3.03
N TYR A 123 -2.86 8.80 -3.71
CA TYR A 123 -3.45 8.37 -4.98
C TYR A 123 -4.90 7.93 -4.85
N ALA A 124 -5.22 7.15 -3.81
CA ALA A 124 -6.58 6.70 -3.55
C ALA A 124 -7.54 7.88 -3.29
N ILE A 125 -7.09 8.87 -2.50
CA ILE A 125 -7.83 10.11 -2.21
C ILE A 125 -7.99 10.95 -3.48
N THR A 126 -6.91 11.15 -4.24
CA THR A 126 -6.91 11.95 -5.48
C THR A 126 -7.85 11.34 -6.52
N LEU A 127 -7.77 10.03 -6.73
CA LEU A 127 -8.67 9.30 -7.62
C LEU A 127 -10.13 9.47 -7.19
N ARG A 128 -10.38 9.46 -5.88
CA ARG A 128 -11.73 9.51 -5.30
C ARG A 128 -12.35 10.90 -5.31
N TYR A 129 -11.58 11.94 -5.04
CA TYR A 129 -12.11 13.28 -4.78
C TYR A 129 -11.73 14.30 -5.85
N ALA A 130 -10.54 14.22 -6.42
CA ALA A 130 -10.06 15.20 -7.40
C ALA A 130 -10.36 14.78 -8.85
N LYS A 131 -10.18 13.50 -9.18
CA LYS A 131 -10.24 12.99 -10.57
C LYS A 131 -11.41 12.04 -10.83
N ALA A 132 -12.36 11.92 -9.90
CA ALA A 132 -13.37 10.87 -9.91
C ALA A 132 -14.21 10.78 -11.19
N CYS A 133 -14.55 11.93 -11.78
CA CYS A 133 -15.43 12.03 -12.95
C CYS A 133 -14.70 12.12 -14.30
N SER A 134 -13.40 12.42 -14.29
CA SER A 134 -12.60 12.66 -15.49
C SER A 134 -11.48 11.64 -15.71
N VAL A 135 -11.16 10.82 -14.70
CA VAL A 135 -10.16 9.77 -14.84
C VAL A 135 -10.61 8.73 -15.87
N SER A 136 -9.76 8.40 -16.84
CA SER A 136 -10.04 7.32 -17.78
C SER A 136 -9.95 5.95 -17.09
N ALA A 137 -10.61 4.94 -17.65
CA ALA A 137 -10.52 3.58 -17.13
C ALA A 137 -9.08 3.01 -17.20
N TYR A 138 -8.27 3.45 -18.16
CA TYR A 138 -6.83 3.19 -18.23
C TYR A 138 -6.09 3.70 -16.99
N HIS A 139 -6.19 4.99 -16.68
CA HIS A 139 -5.53 5.59 -15.51
C HIS A 139 -6.06 4.98 -14.20
N TYR A 140 -7.36 4.67 -14.15
CA TYR A 140 -7.97 3.96 -13.03
C TYR A 140 -7.33 2.57 -12.81
N ASN A 141 -7.19 1.78 -13.88
CA ASN A 141 -6.53 0.47 -13.81
C ASN A 141 -5.07 0.57 -13.34
N VAL A 142 -4.32 1.57 -13.82
CA VAL A 142 -2.94 1.83 -13.36
C VAL A 142 -2.93 2.10 -11.85
N VAL A 143 -3.74 3.06 -11.36
CA VAL A 143 -3.80 3.40 -9.93
C VAL A 143 -4.22 2.21 -9.08
N THR A 144 -5.27 1.49 -9.46
CA THR A 144 -5.73 0.33 -8.66
C THR A 144 -4.67 -0.76 -8.53
N ASN A 145 -3.88 -1.02 -9.59
CA ASN A 145 -2.77 -1.96 -9.52
C ASN A 145 -1.60 -1.41 -8.70
N MET A 146 -1.33 -0.11 -8.73
CA MET A 146 -0.39 0.51 -7.79
C MET A 146 -0.87 0.35 -6.33
N LEU A 147 -2.15 0.56 -6.05
CA LEU A 147 -2.68 0.35 -4.69
C LEU A 147 -2.52 -1.11 -4.22
N LEU A 148 -2.65 -2.09 -5.13
CA LEU A 148 -2.33 -3.49 -4.83
C LEU A 148 -0.85 -3.69 -4.48
N VAL A 149 0.06 -3.04 -5.21
CA VAL A 149 1.50 -3.03 -4.90
C VAL A 149 1.77 -2.42 -3.51
N SER A 150 1.08 -1.34 -3.13
CA SER A 150 1.17 -0.80 -1.76
C SER A 150 0.67 -1.82 -0.74
N CYS A 151 -0.51 -2.39 -0.94
CA CYS A 151 -1.08 -3.40 -0.04
C CYS A 151 -0.13 -4.59 0.16
N ALA A 152 0.56 -5.02 -0.89
CA ALA A 152 1.55 -6.09 -0.83
C ALA A 152 2.78 -5.67 -0.01
N THR A 153 3.25 -4.44 -0.18
CA THR A 153 4.35 -3.88 0.63
C THR A 153 4.02 -3.88 2.12
N HIS A 154 2.80 -3.46 2.47
CA HIS A 154 2.31 -3.50 3.85
C HIS A 154 2.20 -4.90 4.43
N LEU A 155 1.75 -5.84 3.61
CA LEU A 155 1.69 -7.24 3.99
C LEU A 155 3.10 -7.79 4.30
N MET A 156 4.10 -7.46 3.48
CA MET A 156 5.50 -7.84 3.75
C MET A 156 6.01 -7.25 5.07
N ALA A 157 5.73 -5.98 5.34
CA ALA A 157 6.17 -5.33 6.58
C ALA A 157 5.54 -5.99 7.82
N LEU A 158 4.23 -6.24 7.80
CA LEU A 158 3.51 -6.88 8.90
C LEU A 158 3.94 -8.32 9.15
N THR A 159 4.23 -9.08 8.10
CA THR A 159 4.59 -10.50 8.22
C THR A 159 5.96 -10.69 8.84
N ILE A 160 6.92 -9.85 8.46
CA ILE A 160 8.33 -9.96 8.86
C ILE A 160 8.64 -9.24 10.17
N SER A 161 8.01 -8.09 10.42
CA SER A 161 8.30 -7.30 11.61
C SER A 161 7.92 -8.05 12.90
N ARG A 162 8.92 -8.29 13.74
CA ARG A 162 8.78 -8.95 15.05
C ARG A 162 8.45 -7.97 16.16
N ASN A 163 9.04 -6.79 16.07
CA ASN A 163 8.93 -5.69 17.00
C ASN A 163 7.95 -4.62 16.50
N TYR A 164 7.02 -5.00 15.62
CA TYR A 164 6.04 -4.09 15.03
C TYR A 164 5.25 -3.30 16.08
N TRP A 165 5.06 -3.87 17.27
CA TRP A 165 4.29 -3.32 18.40
C TRP A 165 5.14 -2.67 19.49
N HIS A 166 6.42 -2.39 19.22
CA HIS A 166 7.28 -1.72 20.22
C HIS A 166 6.69 -0.36 20.64
N HIS A 167 6.11 0.38 19.69
CA HIS A 167 5.43 1.65 19.93
C HIS A 167 3.93 1.52 19.61
N PHE A 168 3.16 1.01 20.57
CA PHE A 168 1.74 0.67 20.39
C PHE A 168 0.91 1.74 19.65
N SER A 169 1.05 3.03 19.99
CA SER A 169 0.30 4.11 19.36
C SER A 169 0.62 4.27 17.87
N VAL A 170 1.90 4.26 17.51
CA VAL A 170 2.36 4.35 16.11
C VAL A 170 1.90 3.11 15.33
N THR A 171 1.99 1.95 15.95
CA THR A 171 1.52 0.69 15.37
C THR A 171 0.03 0.69 15.09
N LEU A 172 -0.77 1.19 16.03
CA LEU A 172 -2.23 1.27 15.90
C LEU A 172 -2.62 2.24 14.77
N LEU A 173 -1.95 3.40 14.69
CA LEU A 173 -2.14 4.34 13.59
C LEU A 173 -1.82 3.67 12.24
N ARG A 174 -0.67 3.00 12.13
CA ARG A 174 -0.25 2.31 10.91
C ARG A 174 -1.25 1.24 10.49
N ILE A 175 -1.67 0.36 11.42
CA ILE A 175 -2.68 -0.66 11.13
C ILE A 175 -4.00 -0.03 10.70
N SER A 176 -4.42 1.08 11.33
CA SER A 176 -5.63 1.80 10.95
C SER A 176 -5.55 2.32 9.51
N VAL A 177 -4.48 3.05 9.18
CA VAL A 177 -4.28 3.62 7.83
C VAL A 177 -4.12 2.53 6.77
N THR A 178 -3.33 1.48 7.05
CA THR A 178 -3.20 0.34 6.14
C THR A 178 -4.53 -0.39 5.95
N THR A 179 -5.32 -0.59 7.00
CA THR A 179 -6.65 -1.22 6.90
C THR A 179 -7.60 -0.38 6.06
N LEU A 180 -7.57 0.95 6.24
CA LEU A 180 -8.32 1.88 5.40
C LEU A 180 -7.89 1.76 3.93
N LEU A 181 -6.58 1.67 3.66
CA LEU A 181 -6.05 1.49 2.32
C LEU A 181 -6.52 0.17 1.67
N PHE A 182 -6.52 -0.94 2.41
CA PHE A 182 -7.08 -2.22 1.94
C PHE A 182 -8.57 -2.07 1.61
N ILE A 183 -9.37 -1.45 2.48
CA ILE A 183 -10.80 -1.24 2.26
C ILE A 183 -11.02 -0.40 1.00
N VAL A 184 -10.32 0.73 0.85
CA VAL A 184 -10.48 1.61 -0.32
C VAL A 184 -10.05 0.89 -1.60
N THR A 185 -8.95 0.14 -1.57
CA THR A 185 -8.50 -0.67 -2.72
C THR A 185 -9.56 -1.71 -3.10
N GLY A 186 -10.14 -2.40 -2.12
CA GLY A 186 -11.22 -3.36 -2.35
C GLY A 186 -12.48 -2.72 -2.94
N VAL A 187 -12.87 -1.53 -2.46
CA VAL A 187 -13.99 -0.77 -3.05
C VAL A 187 -13.69 -0.37 -4.48
N LEU A 188 -12.49 0.14 -4.77
CA LEU A 188 -12.10 0.54 -6.11
C LEU A 188 -12.11 -0.64 -7.09
N LEU A 189 -11.61 -1.81 -6.68
CA LEU A 189 -11.65 -3.02 -7.50
C LEU A 189 -13.07 -3.56 -7.67
N ALA A 190 -13.89 -3.57 -6.62
CA ALA A 190 -15.29 -4.01 -6.71
C ALA A 190 -16.13 -3.11 -7.64
N ASN A 191 -15.80 -1.82 -7.72
CA ASN A 191 -16.49 -0.89 -8.62
C ASN A 191 -16.27 -1.16 -10.09
N ALA A 192 -15.16 -1.81 -10.44
CA ALA A 192 -14.90 -2.29 -11.80
C ALA A 192 -15.77 -3.52 -12.18
N GLY A 193 -16.54 -4.12 -11.27
CA GLY A 193 -17.29 -5.34 -11.55
C GLY A 193 -18.69 -5.18 -12.16
N SER A 194 -19.21 -3.95 -12.29
CA SER A 194 -20.65 -3.76 -12.08
C SER A 194 -21.53 -3.39 -13.28
N THR A 195 -21.00 -3.17 -14.50
CA THR A 195 -21.83 -2.71 -15.63
C THR A 195 -22.12 -3.77 -16.70
N SER A 196 -23.24 -3.60 -17.40
CA SER A 196 -23.62 -4.39 -18.59
C SER A 196 -22.57 -4.35 -19.70
N LEU A 197 -21.85 -3.24 -19.83
CA LEU A 197 -20.72 -3.08 -20.76
C LEU A 197 -19.45 -3.81 -20.31
N GLY A 198 -19.35 -4.19 -19.03
CA GLY A 198 -18.10 -4.65 -18.41
C GLY A 198 -17.08 -3.52 -18.25
N PHE A 199 -16.31 -3.52 -17.16
CA PHE A 199 -15.18 -2.61 -17.04
C PHE A 199 -14.01 -3.16 -17.86
N PRO A 200 -13.37 -2.34 -18.72
CA PRO A 200 -12.27 -2.79 -19.58
C PRO A 200 -11.01 -3.02 -18.73
N THR A 201 -10.88 -4.24 -18.22
CA THR A 201 -9.76 -4.68 -17.38
C THR A 201 -8.75 -5.52 -18.15
N GLY A 202 -9.10 -6.06 -19.31
CA GLY A 202 -8.15 -6.76 -20.18
C GLY A 202 -7.17 -5.79 -20.84
N VAL A 203 -5.91 -6.23 -20.99
CA VAL A 203 -4.97 -5.57 -21.90
C VAL A 203 -5.43 -5.91 -23.33
N PRO A 204 -5.72 -4.93 -24.20
CA PRO A 204 -6.10 -5.17 -25.58
C PRO A 204 -4.94 -5.82 -26.34
N ALA A 205 -5.23 -6.49 -27.45
CA ALA A 205 -4.18 -7.03 -28.29
C ALA A 205 -3.40 -5.89 -28.95
N ASP A 206 -2.12 -6.13 -29.29
CA ASP A 206 -1.29 -5.15 -30.01
C ASP A 206 -1.88 -4.79 -31.40
N THR A 207 -2.76 -5.62 -31.93
CA THR A 207 -3.50 -5.38 -33.18
C THR A 207 -4.71 -4.45 -33.00
N ASP A 208 -5.23 -4.33 -31.78
CA ASP A 208 -6.44 -3.57 -31.50
C ASP A 208 -6.14 -2.08 -31.53
N GLN A 209 -6.69 -1.39 -32.53
CA GLN A 209 -6.50 0.04 -32.72
C GLN A 209 -7.31 0.89 -31.74
N TYR A 210 -8.18 0.32 -30.92
CA TYR A 210 -8.96 1.07 -29.94
C TYR A 210 -9.32 0.20 -28.73
N SER A 211 -9.61 0.86 -27.61
CA SER A 211 -10.13 0.19 -26.42
C SER A 211 -11.04 1.11 -25.63
N LEU A 212 -12.08 0.52 -25.04
CA LEU A 212 -12.99 1.20 -24.14
C LEU A 212 -12.29 1.72 -22.88
N MET A 213 -11.04 1.31 -22.60
CA MET A 213 -10.27 1.83 -21.47
C MET A 213 -9.95 3.33 -21.55
N LEU A 214 -10.03 3.92 -22.75
CA LEU A 214 -9.80 5.36 -22.94
C LEU A 214 -11.00 6.20 -22.51
N LEU A 215 -12.18 5.59 -22.31
CA LEU A 215 -13.36 6.28 -21.78
C LEU A 215 -13.21 6.61 -20.29
N PRO A 216 -13.89 7.65 -19.78
CA PRO A 216 -13.95 7.93 -18.34
C PRO A 216 -14.41 6.71 -17.53
N ALA A 217 -13.71 6.40 -16.44
CA ALA A 217 -14.03 5.26 -15.57
C ALA A 217 -15.46 5.32 -15.01
N ALA A 218 -15.99 6.54 -14.79
CA ALA A 218 -17.36 6.77 -14.34
C ALA A 218 -18.44 6.21 -15.29
N CYS A 219 -18.09 5.97 -16.57
CA CYS A 219 -18.99 5.34 -17.55
C CYS A 219 -19.23 3.85 -17.26
N PHE A 220 -18.33 3.20 -16.51
CA PHE A 220 -18.38 1.76 -16.20
C PHE A 220 -18.73 1.48 -14.73
N GLN A 221 -19.11 2.49 -13.96
CA GLN A 221 -19.42 2.35 -12.54
C GLN A 221 -20.91 2.57 -12.29
N THR A 222 -21.56 1.64 -11.58
CA THR A 222 -23.03 1.70 -11.33
C THR A 222 -23.44 2.63 -10.20
N GLY A 223 -22.52 3.22 -9.45
CA GLY A 223 -22.85 4.14 -8.35
C GLY A 223 -23.50 3.46 -7.12
N ASP A 224 -23.72 2.15 -7.16
CA ASP A 224 -24.38 1.38 -6.11
C ASP A 224 -23.40 1.08 -4.96
N GLN A 225 -23.74 1.55 -3.76
CA GLN A 225 -22.91 1.32 -2.58
C GLN A 225 -22.84 -0.15 -2.15
N ALA A 226 -23.81 -0.95 -2.56
CA ALA A 226 -23.85 -2.36 -2.22
C ALA A 226 -22.88 -3.22 -3.06
N SER A 227 -22.13 -2.65 -4.03
CA SER A 227 -21.30 -3.45 -4.94
C SER A 227 -20.22 -4.25 -4.20
N LEU A 228 -19.51 -3.67 -3.23
CA LEU A 228 -18.49 -4.39 -2.46
C LEU A 228 -19.10 -5.57 -1.70
N SER A 229 -20.20 -5.34 -0.97
CA SER A 229 -20.88 -6.41 -0.24
C SER A 229 -21.42 -7.49 -1.17
N LYS A 230 -21.95 -7.12 -2.33
CA LYS A 230 -22.47 -8.06 -3.34
C LYS A 230 -21.35 -8.90 -3.95
N GLU A 231 -20.20 -8.30 -4.28
CA GLU A 231 -19.05 -9.03 -4.79
C GLU A 231 -18.43 -9.93 -3.72
N ILE A 232 -18.31 -9.46 -2.48
CA ILE A 232 -17.87 -10.31 -1.35
C ILE A 232 -18.84 -11.48 -1.16
N GLU A 233 -20.16 -11.23 -1.18
CA GLU A 233 -21.17 -12.28 -1.04
C GLU A 233 -21.12 -13.28 -2.22
N LYS A 234 -20.91 -12.78 -3.44
CA LYS A 234 -20.75 -13.61 -4.65
C LYS A 234 -19.50 -14.48 -4.56
N SER A 235 -18.37 -13.93 -4.13
CA SER A 235 -17.15 -14.70 -3.87
C SER A 235 -17.39 -15.73 -2.77
N LEU A 236 -17.96 -15.34 -1.62
CA LEU A 236 -18.21 -16.27 -0.50
C LEU A 236 -19.22 -17.38 -0.83
N LYS A 237 -20.18 -17.12 -1.73
CA LYS A 237 -21.14 -18.13 -2.21
C LYS A 237 -20.55 -19.06 -3.27
N ALA A 238 -19.41 -18.72 -3.86
CA ALA A 238 -18.73 -19.61 -4.79
C ALA A 238 -18.32 -20.88 -4.03
N SER A 239 -18.93 -22.01 -4.40
CA SER A 239 -18.75 -23.31 -3.72
C SER A 239 -17.35 -23.91 -3.92
N SER A 240 -16.60 -23.40 -4.90
CA SER A 240 -15.24 -23.83 -5.21
C SER A 240 -14.23 -22.72 -4.92
N VAL A 241 -13.07 -23.12 -4.38
CA VAL A 241 -11.89 -22.26 -4.17
C VAL A 241 -11.42 -21.65 -5.50
N ASP A 242 -11.53 -22.41 -6.59
CA ASP A 242 -11.17 -21.90 -7.92
C ASP A 242 -12.14 -20.81 -8.36
N ALA A 243 -13.44 -20.99 -8.17
CA ALA A 243 -14.45 -19.98 -8.49
C ALA A 243 -14.34 -18.74 -7.58
N PHE A 244 -13.85 -18.92 -6.35
CA PHE A 244 -13.57 -17.82 -5.42
C PHE A 244 -12.44 -16.92 -5.92
N PHE A 245 -11.36 -17.51 -6.46
CA PHE A 245 -10.17 -16.77 -6.90
C PHE A 245 -10.13 -16.42 -8.40
N SER A 246 -10.85 -17.16 -9.25
CA SER A 246 -10.99 -16.90 -10.70
C SER A 246 -12.07 -15.85 -11.03
N GLY A 247 -12.42 -15.02 -10.05
CA GLY A 247 -13.44 -13.99 -10.20
C GLY A 247 -13.24 -13.17 -11.49
N GLN A 248 -14.36 -12.76 -12.08
CA GLN A 248 -14.46 -12.12 -13.39
C GLN A 248 -13.64 -10.82 -13.54
N ILE A 249 -13.15 -10.25 -12.43
CA ILE A 249 -12.38 -9.00 -12.39
C ILE A 249 -10.89 -9.35 -12.20
N PRO A 250 -10.03 -9.10 -13.20
CA PRO A 250 -8.59 -9.21 -13.08
C PRO A 250 -8.08 -8.47 -11.83
N GLY A 251 -7.27 -9.16 -11.02
CA GLY A 251 -6.70 -8.60 -9.79
C GLY A 251 -7.56 -8.71 -8.53
N PHE A 252 -8.90 -8.88 -8.63
CA PHE A 252 -9.75 -9.01 -7.44
C PHE A 252 -9.46 -10.30 -6.66
N GLY A 253 -9.18 -11.41 -7.34
CA GLY A 253 -8.74 -12.65 -6.70
C GLY A 253 -7.46 -12.48 -5.88
N ASN A 254 -6.44 -11.82 -6.47
CA ASN A 254 -5.17 -11.52 -5.80
C ASN A 254 -5.39 -10.61 -4.57
N TYR A 255 -6.24 -9.59 -4.71
CA TYR A 255 -6.65 -8.73 -3.60
C TYR A 255 -7.26 -9.53 -2.44
N MET A 256 -8.19 -10.45 -2.74
CA MET A 256 -8.83 -11.26 -1.69
C MET A 256 -7.83 -12.16 -0.97
N ILE A 257 -6.93 -12.84 -1.71
CA ILE A 257 -5.86 -13.66 -1.12
C ILE A 257 -5.01 -12.81 -0.17
N MET A 258 -4.57 -11.64 -0.62
CA MET A 258 -3.79 -10.72 0.19
C MET A 258 -4.55 -10.21 1.41
N CYS A 259 -5.84 -9.86 1.27
CA CYS A 259 -6.67 -9.38 2.36
C CYS A 259 -6.83 -10.46 3.45
N PHE A 260 -7.10 -11.71 3.08
CA PHE A 260 -7.13 -12.81 4.05
C PHE A 260 -5.78 -13.01 4.74
N PHE A 261 -4.69 -13.00 3.97
CA PHE A 261 -3.36 -13.17 4.55
C PHE A 261 -2.98 -11.99 5.46
N TYR A 262 -3.43 -10.79 5.14
CA TYR A 262 -3.29 -9.59 5.97
C TYR A 262 -4.01 -9.75 7.31
N LEU A 263 -5.25 -10.24 7.32
CA LEU A 263 -5.99 -10.51 8.55
C LEU A 263 -5.29 -11.58 9.42
N ILE A 264 -4.77 -12.64 8.79
CA ILE A 264 -3.97 -13.67 9.48
C ILE A 264 -2.70 -13.05 10.06
N ALA A 265 -1.99 -12.24 9.27
CA ALA A 265 -0.76 -11.58 9.71
C ALA A 265 -1.01 -10.62 10.87
N MET A 266 -2.10 -9.84 10.81
CA MET A 266 -2.55 -8.98 11.89
C MET A 266 -2.87 -9.78 13.16
N ALA A 267 -3.59 -10.91 13.04
CA ALA A 267 -3.89 -11.78 14.18
C ALA A 267 -2.62 -12.40 14.80
N VAL A 268 -1.69 -12.87 13.97
CA VAL A 268 -0.39 -13.40 14.41
C VAL A 268 0.43 -12.31 15.11
N SER A 269 0.44 -11.10 14.56
CA SER A 269 1.15 -9.94 15.10
C SER A 269 0.56 -9.52 16.47
N LEU A 270 -0.77 -9.43 16.57
CA LEU A 270 -1.49 -9.16 17.82
C LEU A 270 -1.22 -10.24 18.88
N GLY A 271 -1.18 -11.51 18.47
CA GLY A 271 -0.85 -12.65 19.32
C GLY A 271 0.56 -12.58 19.91
N ARG A 272 1.50 -11.87 19.27
CA ARG A 272 2.86 -11.65 19.81
C ARG A 272 2.90 -10.60 20.93
N ILE A 273 1.95 -9.67 20.99
CA ILE A 273 1.88 -8.63 22.04
C ILE A 273 1.53 -9.24 23.39
N ILE A 274 0.54 -10.13 23.42
CA ILE A 274 -0.01 -10.72 24.64
C ILE A 274 1.09 -11.28 25.57
N PRO A 275 2.09 -12.04 25.07
CA PRO A 275 3.20 -12.51 25.89
C PRO A 275 4.32 -11.48 26.15
N GLY A 276 4.43 -10.40 25.37
CA GLY A 276 5.51 -9.41 25.47
C GLY A 276 5.23 -8.23 26.42
N GLY A 277 4.00 -7.72 26.45
CA GLY A 277 3.64 -6.49 27.19
C GLY A 277 3.56 -6.62 28.72
N LEU A 278 3.81 -7.81 29.28
CA LEU A 278 3.69 -8.09 30.72
C LEU A 278 4.99 -8.59 31.37
N ASP A 279 6.14 -8.45 30.70
CA ASP A 279 7.42 -8.96 31.21
C ASP A 279 7.99 -8.13 32.37
N HIS A 280 7.37 -7.01 32.74
CA HIS A 280 7.77 -6.21 33.91
C HIS A 280 7.60 -6.95 35.26
N HIS A 281 6.97 -8.13 35.29
CA HIS A 281 6.75 -8.89 36.53
C HIS A 281 6.84 -10.42 36.41
N GLY A 282 7.61 -10.92 35.45
CA GLY A 282 7.77 -12.36 35.22
C GLY A 282 6.46 -13.10 34.90
N ARG A 283 5.42 -12.39 34.45
CA ARG A 283 4.14 -13.02 34.05
C ARG A 283 4.31 -13.90 32.82
N ARG A 284 5.21 -13.54 31.90
CA ARG A 284 5.52 -14.37 30.73
C ARG A 284 6.10 -15.72 31.12
N SER A 285 7.05 -15.74 32.06
CA SER A 285 7.62 -17.00 32.55
C SER A 285 6.54 -17.86 33.21
N ARG A 286 5.61 -17.24 33.96
CA ARG A 286 4.43 -17.91 34.54
C ARG A 286 3.48 -18.44 33.46
N PHE A 287 3.16 -17.66 32.44
CA PHE A 287 2.30 -18.07 31.34
C PHE A 287 2.93 -19.20 30.52
N ILE A 288 4.20 -19.09 30.14
CA ILE A 288 4.92 -20.16 29.43
C ILE A 288 4.99 -21.42 30.30
N ARG A 289 5.22 -21.29 31.61
CA ARG A 289 5.21 -22.42 32.55
C ARG A 289 3.82 -23.01 32.74
N TRP A 290 2.77 -22.22 32.64
CA TRP A 290 1.37 -22.67 32.63
C TRP A 290 1.04 -23.38 31.32
N MET A 291 1.29 -22.77 30.16
CA MET A 291 1.14 -23.37 28.83
C MET A 291 1.91 -24.69 28.70
N ARG A 292 3.13 -24.76 29.23
CA ARG A 292 3.94 -26.00 29.23
C ARG A 292 3.32 -27.10 30.08
N ARG A 293 2.60 -26.74 31.16
CA ARG A 293 1.86 -27.69 31.99
C ARG A 293 0.56 -28.14 31.34
N VAL A 294 -0.18 -27.23 30.70
CA VAL A 294 -1.47 -27.56 30.06
C VAL A 294 -1.28 -28.32 28.75
N PHE A 295 -0.27 -27.97 27.96
CA PHE A 295 -0.02 -28.55 26.63
C PHE A 295 1.42 -29.06 26.48
N PRO A 296 1.85 -30.09 27.24
CA PRO A 296 3.22 -30.61 27.19
C PRO A 296 3.58 -31.19 25.81
N VAL A 297 2.58 -31.75 25.10
CA VAL A 297 2.74 -32.26 23.73
C VAL A 297 3.17 -31.13 22.79
N LEU A 298 2.55 -29.95 22.89
CA LEU A 298 2.86 -28.77 22.07
C LEU A 298 4.35 -28.39 22.13
N PHE A 299 4.96 -28.51 23.32
CA PHE A 299 6.38 -28.21 23.53
C PHE A 299 7.33 -29.32 23.07
N ARG A 300 6.86 -30.56 22.86
CA ARG A 300 7.65 -31.59 22.17
C ARG A 300 7.74 -31.31 20.67
N ILE A 301 6.74 -30.64 20.09
CA ILE A 301 6.69 -30.32 18.66
C ILE A 301 7.24 -28.91 18.33
N LYS A 302 8.17 -28.36 19.13
CA LYS A 302 8.76 -27.03 18.87
C LYS A 302 9.26 -26.86 17.44
N ARG A 303 9.87 -27.90 16.86
CA ARG A 303 10.37 -27.88 15.49
C ARG A 303 9.25 -27.68 14.47
N PHE A 304 8.06 -28.23 14.72
CA PHE A 304 6.88 -28.02 13.89
C PHE A 304 6.38 -26.57 13.97
N PHE A 305 6.37 -25.95 15.14
CA PHE A 305 5.99 -24.52 15.25
C PHE A 305 6.95 -23.60 14.50
N TYR A 306 8.26 -23.88 14.56
CA TYR A 306 9.23 -23.14 13.75
C TYR A 306 9.01 -23.39 12.25
N ALA A 307 8.78 -24.63 11.84
CA ALA A 307 8.48 -24.93 10.43
C ALA A 307 7.19 -24.26 9.94
N LEU A 308 6.12 -24.25 10.75
CA LEU A 308 4.86 -23.58 10.44
C LEU A 308 5.02 -22.06 10.36
N PHE A 309 5.79 -21.47 11.27
CA PHE A 309 6.10 -20.05 11.23
C PHE A 309 6.97 -19.70 10.01
N CYS A 310 7.91 -20.56 9.66
CA CYS A 310 8.72 -20.46 8.45
C CYS A 310 7.82 -20.43 7.20
N LEU A 311 6.90 -21.39 7.12
CA LEU A 311 5.93 -21.49 6.04
C LEU A 311 5.06 -20.23 5.96
N TYR A 312 4.62 -19.69 7.10
CA TYR A 312 3.89 -18.43 7.16
C TYR A 312 4.71 -17.25 6.60
N LEU A 313 6.00 -17.11 6.97
CA LEU A 313 6.85 -16.05 6.42
C LEU A 313 7.02 -16.18 4.90
N PHE A 314 7.36 -17.38 4.43
CA PHE A 314 7.51 -17.64 2.99
C PHE A 314 6.21 -17.45 2.22
N ALA A 315 5.07 -17.85 2.78
CA ALA A 315 3.77 -17.60 2.17
C ALA A 315 3.46 -16.10 2.06
N GLY A 316 3.74 -15.31 3.11
CA GLY A 316 3.53 -13.87 3.08
C GLY A 316 4.40 -13.14 2.05
N VAL A 317 5.69 -13.47 2.01
CA VAL A 317 6.62 -12.94 1.01
C VAL A 317 6.25 -13.40 -0.39
N GLY A 318 5.91 -14.68 -0.56
CA GLY A 318 5.53 -15.26 -1.86
C GLY A 318 4.26 -14.65 -2.44
N ILE A 319 3.19 -14.52 -1.65
CA ILE A 319 1.93 -13.87 -2.07
C ILE A 319 2.19 -12.41 -2.46
N SER A 320 3.01 -11.71 -1.69
CA SER A 320 3.34 -10.31 -1.96
C SER A 320 4.18 -10.17 -3.25
N ALA A 321 5.22 -10.98 -3.42
CA ALA A 321 6.06 -11.00 -4.62
C ALA A 321 5.25 -11.32 -5.88
N TRP A 322 4.38 -12.32 -5.80
CA TRP A 322 3.47 -12.70 -6.88
C TRP A 322 2.56 -11.55 -7.29
N THR A 323 1.93 -10.89 -6.30
CA THR A 323 1.03 -9.77 -6.59
C THR A 323 1.76 -8.58 -7.18
N VAL A 324 2.95 -8.23 -6.67
CA VAL A 324 3.79 -7.17 -7.23
C VAL A 324 4.18 -7.48 -8.67
N GLY A 325 4.58 -8.73 -8.96
CA GLY A 325 4.95 -9.15 -10.31
C GLY A 325 3.79 -9.05 -11.30
N ILE A 326 2.60 -9.55 -10.94
CA ILE A 326 1.40 -9.46 -11.80
C ILE A 326 0.98 -8.00 -11.99
N ALA A 327 0.86 -7.23 -10.91
CA ALA A 327 0.39 -5.85 -10.98
C ALA A 327 1.35 -4.97 -11.80
N ALA A 328 2.67 -5.11 -11.58
CA ALA A 328 3.68 -4.39 -12.35
C ALA A 328 3.66 -4.80 -13.83
N GLY A 329 3.63 -6.11 -14.11
CA GLY A 329 3.55 -6.62 -15.49
C GLY A 329 2.33 -6.09 -16.23
N TYR A 330 1.17 -6.09 -15.57
CA TYR A 330 -0.08 -5.56 -16.11
C TYR A 330 0.00 -4.05 -16.39
N ILE A 331 0.55 -3.24 -15.47
CA ILE A 331 0.74 -1.80 -15.68
C ILE A 331 1.65 -1.53 -16.89
N PHE A 332 2.78 -2.25 -17.00
CA PHE A 332 3.70 -2.06 -18.12
C PHE A 332 3.10 -2.48 -19.46
N GLN A 333 2.32 -3.56 -19.49
CA GLN A 333 1.59 -3.99 -20.70
C GLN A 333 0.56 -2.94 -21.12
N LEU A 334 -0.23 -2.41 -20.18
CA LEU A 334 -1.17 -1.33 -20.45
C LEU A 334 -0.49 -0.08 -20.99
N ARG A 335 0.62 0.36 -20.37
CA ARG A 335 1.39 1.53 -20.82
C ARG A 335 1.96 1.35 -22.21
N ARG A 336 2.53 0.16 -22.47
CA ARG A 336 3.06 -0.18 -23.79
C ARG A 336 1.96 -0.12 -24.84
N TRP A 337 0.80 -0.74 -24.57
CA TRP A 337 -0.33 -0.70 -25.49
C TRP A 337 -0.79 0.73 -25.75
N VAL A 338 -1.01 1.56 -24.71
CA VAL A 338 -1.44 2.96 -24.90
C VAL A 338 -0.41 3.77 -25.70
N ASN A 339 0.87 3.58 -25.42
CA ASN A 339 1.96 4.23 -26.16
C ASN A 339 1.96 3.84 -27.65
N ASP A 340 1.75 2.56 -27.95
CA ASP A 340 1.82 2.03 -29.31
C ASP A 340 0.50 2.25 -30.09
N SER A 341 -0.61 2.50 -29.38
CA SER A 341 -1.95 2.66 -29.95
C SER A 341 -2.16 3.93 -30.81
N GLY A 342 -1.28 4.93 -30.69
CA GLY A 342 -1.41 6.22 -31.39
C GLY A 342 -2.55 7.13 -30.89
N TRP A 343 -3.28 6.73 -29.84
CA TRP A 343 -4.33 7.58 -29.26
C TRP A 343 -3.79 8.79 -28.52
N MET A 344 -2.66 8.63 -27.84
CA MET A 344 -2.12 9.65 -26.95
C MET A 344 -1.54 10.83 -27.73
N GLN A 345 -1.88 12.04 -27.29
CA GLN A 345 -1.35 13.26 -27.90
C GLN A 345 0.15 13.38 -27.63
N PRO A 346 1.01 13.34 -28.66
CA PRO A 346 2.45 13.48 -28.46
C PRO A 346 2.78 14.93 -28.10
N VAL A 347 3.60 15.11 -27.06
CA VAL A 347 4.21 16.39 -26.70
C VAL A 347 5.68 16.29 -27.08
N ASN A 348 6.17 17.19 -27.94
CA ASN A 348 7.54 17.12 -28.48
C ASN A 348 7.87 15.77 -29.17
N ASN A 349 6.94 15.22 -29.94
CA ASN A 349 7.04 13.90 -30.60
C ASN A 349 7.27 12.72 -29.64
N GLN A 350 6.95 12.88 -28.35
CA GLN A 350 7.07 11.82 -27.35
C GLN A 350 5.79 11.69 -26.53
N ASN A 351 5.58 10.51 -25.96
CA ASN A 351 4.50 10.26 -25.03
C ASN A 351 4.75 11.08 -23.74
N PRO A 352 3.83 11.97 -23.32
CA PRO A 352 4.00 12.80 -22.13
C PRO A 352 4.17 11.99 -20.84
N GLU A 353 3.67 10.76 -20.76
CA GLU A 353 3.83 9.87 -19.60
C GLU A 353 5.24 9.25 -19.51
N ASN A 354 6.05 9.36 -20.56
CA ASN A 354 7.45 8.94 -20.52
C ASN A 354 8.40 10.09 -20.14
N ASP A 355 7.90 11.31 -20.01
CA ASP A 355 8.66 12.46 -19.55
C ASP A 355 8.66 12.50 -18.00
N PRO A 356 9.81 12.27 -17.31
CA PRO A 356 9.87 12.22 -15.85
C PRO A 356 9.85 13.61 -15.18
N THR A 357 9.71 14.70 -15.94
CA THR A 357 9.87 16.07 -15.41
C THR A 357 8.62 16.66 -14.77
N THR A 358 7.47 15.99 -14.83
CA THR A 358 6.24 16.54 -14.24
C THR A 358 6.30 16.59 -12.72
N PHE A 359 5.65 17.59 -12.14
CA PHE A 359 5.64 17.82 -10.70
C PHE A 359 5.15 16.57 -9.93
N GLY A 360 4.09 15.91 -10.41
CA GLY A 360 3.56 14.69 -9.77
C GLY A 360 4.51 13.51 -9.83
N GLN A 361 5.46 13.47 -10.77
CA GLN A 361 6.50 12.44 -10.87
C GLN A 361 7.70 12.73 -9.98
N LEU A 362 8.07 14.00 -9.80
CA LEU A 362 9.20 14.38 -8.94
C LEU A 362 8.91 14.16 -7.46
N VAL A 363 7.68 14.37 -7.01
CA VAL A 363 7.32 14.24 -5.58
C VAL A 363 7.61 12.82 -5.03
N PRO A 364 7.14 11.71 -5.63
CA PRO A 364 7.48 10.36 -5.17
C PRO A 364 8.99 10.05 -5.23
N VAL A 365 9.70 10.57 -6.24
CA VAL A 365 11.16 10.41 -6.36
C VAL A 365 11.89 11.13 -5.22
N LEU A 366 11.45 12.34 -4.86
CA LEU A 366 11.97 13.05 -3.70
C LEU A 366 11.63 12.34 -2.39
N LEU A 367 10.43 11.77 -2.25
CA LEU A 367 10.07 10.98 -1.07
C LEU A 367 10.94 9.73 -0.90
N MET A 368 11.45 9.14 -1.99
CA MET A 368 12.46 8.06 -1.89
C MET A 368 13.78 8.52 -1.28
N SER A 369 14.17 9.77 -1.48
CA SER A 369 15.39 10.30 -0.87
C SER A 369 15.29 10.27 0.67
N LEU A 370 14.09 10.46 1.23
CA LEU A 370 13.83 10.33 2.68
C LEU A 370 14.05 8.91 3.19
N THR A 371 13.83 7.88 2.38
CA THR A 371 14.13 6.48 2.75
C THR A 371 15.63 6.31 2.89
N VAL A 372 16.39 6.87 1.95
CA VAL A 372 17.85 6.83 1.95
C VAL A 372 18.40 7.59 3.15
N PHE A 373 17.88 8.78 3.44
CA PHE A 373 18.29 9.54 4.64
C PHE A 373 17.95 8.80 5.93
N THR A 374 16.75 8.25 6.07
CA THR A 374 16.37 7.43 7.23
C THR A 374 17.30 6.23 7.39
N PHE A 375 17.68 5.57 6.28
CA PHE A 375 18.64 4.47 6.30
C PHE A 375 20.03 4.91 6.78
N LEU A 376 20.54 6.01 6.24
CA LEU A 376 21.82 6.58 6.64
C LEU A 376 21.82 7.00 8.11
N GLN A 377 20.71 7.57 8.60
CA GLN A 377 20.53 7.91 10.01
C GLN A 377 20.58 6.66 10.90
N ILE A 378 19.84 5.60 10.53
CA ILE A 378 19.86 4.33 11.26
C ILE A 378 21.28 3.76 11.30
N ILE A 379 22.02 3.78 10.18
CA ILE A 379 23.42 3.33 10.17
C ILE A 379 24.28 4.22 11.07
N SER A 380 24.13 5.54 10.97
CA SER A 380 24.93 6.51 11.72
C SER A 380 24.75 6.34 13.23
N GLU A 381 23.51 6.21 13.71
CA GLU A 381 23.21 5.96 15.13
C GLU A 381 23.85 4.66 15.62
N GLN A 382 23.74 3.59 14.82
CA GLN A 382 24.36 2.32 15.17
C GLN A 382 25.89 2.41 15.22
N VAL A 383 26.51 3.10 14.27
CA VAL A 383 27.98 3.29 14.25
C VAL A 383 28.43 4.13 15.45
N TYR A 384 27.67 5.17 15.81
CA TYR A 384 28.00 6.06 16.93
C TYR A 384 27.90 5.35 18.29
N ASP A 385 26.84 4.56 18.51
CA ASP A 385 26.64 3.77 19.74
C ASP A 385 27.73 2.73 19.99
N HIS A 386 28.52 2.38 18.98
CA HIS A 386 29.65 1.47 19.11
C HIS A 386 30.92 2.13 19.70
N HIS A 387 31.04 3.45 19.67
CA HIS A 387 32.27 4.14 20.08
C HIS A 387 32.57 4.23 21.61
N PRO A 388 31.61 4.25 22.57
CA PRO A 388 31.91 4.56 23.97
C PRO A 388 32.58 3.43 24.77
N LYS A 389 32.62 2.18 24.27
CA LYS A 389 33.20 1.06 25.03
C LYS A 389 34.73 0.96 24.97
N TYR A 390 35.37 1.60 23.99
CA TYR A 390 36.84 1.64 23.95
C TYR A 390 37.42 2.69 24.91
N THR A 391 36.65 3.73 25.24
CA THR A 391 37.13 4.81 26.11
C THR A 391 37.07 4.46 27.59
N SER A 392 36.14 3.59 28.02
CA SER A 392 36.09 3.13 29.42
C SER A 392 37.23 2.17 29.76
N LEU A 393 37.59 1.24 28.87
CA LEU A 393 38.72 0.31 29.09
C LEU A 393 40.08 1.02 29.14
N ARG A 394 40.21 2.18 28.49
CA ARG A 394 41.43 3.01 28.55
C ARG A 394 41.53 3.82 29.85
N ARG A 395 40.41 4.03 30.57
CA ARG A 395 40.42 4.80 31.83
C ARG A 395 40.86 3.95 33.02
N ASP A 396 40.56 2.66 33.02
CA ASP A 396 40.96 1.73 34.09
C ASP A 396 42.40 1.20 33.93
N SER A 397 43.05 1.49 32.80
CA SER A 397 44.45 1.14 32.54
C SER A 397 45.42 2.32 32.71
N SER A 398 44.94 3.46 33.22
CA SER A 398 45.85 4.50 33.70
C SER A 398 46.39 4.06 35.07
N PRO A 399 47.69 3.73 35.19
CA PRO A 399 48.26 3.35 36.48
C PRO A 399 48.03 4.51 37.45
N SER A 400 47.33 4.22 38.55
CA SER A 400 47.17 5.13 39.67
C SER A 400 48.55 5.77 39.95
N PRO A 401 48.71 7.09 39.76
CA PRO A 401 49.96 7.74 40.10
C PRO A 401 50.14 7.54 41.60
N HIS A 402 51.22 6.84 41.95
CA HIS A 402 51.66 6.55 43.32
C HIS A 402 51.17 7.63 44.29
N ALA A 403 50.25 7.26 45.17
CA ALA A 403 50.01 8.02 46.38
C ALA A 403 51.37 8.14 47.10
N PRO A 404 51.88 9.35 47.37
CA PRO A 404 53.07 9.49 48.17
C PRO A 404 52.77 8.95 49.57
N ASP A 405 53.58 8.01 50.03
CA ASP A 405 53.63 7.52 51.41
C ASP A 405 53.79 8.71 52.37
N HIS A 406 52.68 9.15 52.96
CA HIS A 406 52.71 10.04 54.13
C HIS A 406 52.82 9.18 55.39
N SER A 407 54.05 8.74 55.65
CA SER A 407 54.52 8.50 57.01
C SER A 407 54.77 9.85 57.70
N ALA A 408 54.38 9.95 58.99
CA ALA A 408 54.48 11.11 59.90
C ALA A 408 53.43 12.22 59.64
N MET A 409 52.70 12.76 60.62
CA MET A 409 53.03 13.08 62.01
C MET A 409 51.77 13.01 62.87
N SER A 410 51.92 12.39 64.05
CA SER A 410 51.10 12.62 65.23
C SER A 410 51.13 14.12 65.59
N VAL A 411 49.96 14.75 65.64
CA VAL A 411 49.76 16.06 66.29
C VAL A 411 48.53 15.96 67.18
N ALA A 412 48.79 16.11 68.47
CA ALA A 412 47.81 16.22 69.53
C ALA A 412 46.91 17.45 69.35
N SER A 413 45.64 17.34 69.75
CA SER A 413 44.94 18.47 70.37
C SER A 413 43.81 18.01 71.30
N PRO A 414 43.58 18.71 72.43
CA PRO A 414 42.73 18.29 73.53
C PRO A 414 41.30 18.85 73.42
N GLY A 415 40.31 18.16 73.98
CA GLY A 415 38.92 18.61 73.88
C GLY A 415 37.94 17.84 74.74
N ARG A 416 38.14 17.94 76.05
CA ARG A 416 37.21 17.64 77.15
C ARG A 416 35.79 18.16 76.88
N TYR A 417 34.76 17.33 77.06
CA TYR A 417 33.52 17.70 77.76
C TYR A 417 32.87 16.47 78.40
N ASP A 418 32.65 16.59 79.70
CA ASP A 418 32.00 15.69 80.62
C ASP A 418 30.47 15.65 80.41
N HIS A 419 29.83 14.50 80.63
CA HIS A 419 28.50 14.39 81.24
C HIS A 419 28.28 12.99 81.85
N PRO A 420 27.42 12.86 82.88
CA PRO A 420 27.59 11.99 84.04
C PRO A 420 26.74 10.71 83.97
N PRO A 421 26.92 9.78 84.94
CA PRO A 421 26.29 8.47 84.94
C PRO A 421 24.90 8.49 85.58
N ALA A 422 24.03 7.59 85.13
CA ALA A 422 22.85 7.16 85.86
C ALA A 422 22.90 5.64 86.03
N ASP A 423 22.57 5.25 87.26
CA ASP A 423 22.86 3.98 87.91
C ASP A 423 22.15 2.74 87.33
N GLY A 424 22.85 1.62 87.45
CA GLY A 424 22.37 0.51 88.29
C GLY A 424 21.43 -0.52 87.69
N ALA A 425 21.96 -1.71 87.37
CA ALA A 425 21.45 -3.02 87.81
C ALA A 425 22.26 -4.20 87.20
N PRO A 426 22.28 -5.39 87.83
CA PRO A 426 23.41 -6.33 87.75
C PRO A 426 23.11 -7.64 87.01
N HIS A 427 24.19 -8.42 86.82
CA HIS A 427 24.26 -9.82 86.36
C HIS A 427 24.03 -10.01 84.84
N GLN A 428 24.80 -10.84 84.13
CA GLN A 428 25.12 -12.21 84.47
C GLN A 428 26.34 -12.71 83.67
N VAL A 429 27.19 -13.48 84.35
CA VAL A 429 28.28 -14.28 83.79
C VAL A 429 27.69 -15.46 83.01
N TYR A 430 28.05 -15.63 81.74
CA TYR A 430 28.20 -16.95 81.13
C TYR A 430 29.37 -16.94 80.14
N ASP A 431 30.35 -17.76 80.50
CA ASP A 431 31.45 -18.25 79.70
C ASP A 431 30.95 -19.44 78.87
N VAL A 432 31.09 -19.40 77.53
CA VAL A 432 31.11 -20.60 76.69
C VAL A 432 32.03 -20.34 75.50
N SER A 433 33.01 -21.23 75.39
CA SER A 433 34.05 -21.32 74.37
C SER A 433 33.57 -22.14 73.14
N HIS A 434 34.33 -21.98 72.04
CA HIS A 434 34.38 -22.76 70.77
C HIS A 434 33.49 -22.33 69.58
N PRO A 435 33.86 -22.70 68.34
CA PRO A 435 35.17 -22.54 67.69
C PRO A 435 35.03 -21.93 66.28
N LEU A 436 36.19 -21.70 65.64
CA LEU A 436 36.37 -21.36 64.23
C LEU A 436 35.40 -22.09 63.28
N ASP A 437 34.67 -21.32 62.47
CA ASP A 437 34.14 -21.79 61.20
C ASP A 437 34.41 -20.78 60.09
N SER A 438 35.19 -21.24 59.13
CA SER A 438 35.50 -20.61 57.86
C SER A 438 34.25 -20.63 56.98
N SER A 439 33.58 -19.49 56.85
CA SER A 439 32.63 -19.27 55.76
C SER A 439 33.00 -18.00 55.00
N SER A 440 33.54 -18.24 53.81
CA SER A 440 33.76 -17.24 52.77
C SER A 440 32.46 -16.50 52.49
N SER A 441 32.40 -15.26 52.96
CA SER A 441 31.30 -14.34 52.74
C SER A 441 31.23 -13.96 51.27
N ARG A 442 30.24 -14.53 50.58
CA ARG A 442 29.75 -14.05 49.29
C ARG A 442 29.19 -12.65 49.52
N VAL A 443 29.94 -11.63 49.11
CA VAL A 443 29.48 -10.24 49.13
C VAL A 443 28.36 -10.12 48.09
N ASP A 444 27.13 -9.99 48.57
CA ASP A 444 25.97 -9.57 47.77
C ASP A 444 26.21 -8.12 47.30
N GLU A 445 26.71 -7.97 46.07
CA GLU A 445 26.74 -6.70 45.34
C GLU A 445 25.31 -6.39 44.84
N LYS A 446 24.46 -5.94 45.77
CA LYS A 446 23.19 -5.29 45.48
C LYS A 446 23.37 -3.77 45.55
N ASP A 447 22.72 -3.08 44.62
CA ASP A 447 22.66 -1.63 44.42
C ASP A 447 23.85 -0.96 43.71
N LYS A 448 23.95 -1.22 42.40
CA LYS A 448 24.31 -0.17 41.43
C LYS A 448 23.07 0.21 40.61
N ARG A 449 22.31 1.18 41.12
CA ARG A 449 21.36 1.93 40.30
C ARG A 449 22.15 2.79 39.33
N ILE A 450 22.08 2.46 38.05
CA ILE A 450 22.48 3.38 36.99
C ILE A 450 21.36 4.42 36.88
N PRO A 451 21.63 5.73 36.99
CA PRO A 451 20.62 6.74 36.73
C PRO A 451 20.19 6.63 35.26
N PHE A 452 18.88 6.49 35.05
CA PHE A 452 18.25 6.64 33.74
C PHE A 452 18.50 8.09 33.29
N VAL A 453 19.31 8.27 32.25
CA VAL A 453 19.43 9.54 31.54
C VAL A 453 18.22 9.61 30.62
N ASP A 454 17.28 10.50 30.94
CA ASP A 454 16.16 10.85 30.10
C ASP A 454 16.69 11.66 28.90
N VAL A 455 16.93 10.97 27.79
CA VAL A 455 17.33 11.62 26.53
C VAL A 455 16.07 12.21 25.92
N ARG A 456 15.80 13.48 26.25
CA ARG A 456 14.91 14.32 25.45
C ARG A 456 15.48 14.40 24.04
N ILE A 457 14.84 13.72 23.10
CA ILE A 457 15.05 13.95 21.67
C ILE A 457 14.47 15.34 21.39
N VAL A 458 15.34 16.35 21.33
CA VAL A 458 15.02 17.63 20.71
C VAL A 458 15.08 17.38 19.21
N ALA A 459 13.94 17.15 18.59
CA ALA A 459 13.83 17.20 17.14
C ALA A 459 13.99 18.67 16.74
N GLU A 460 15.13 19.02 16.14
CA GLU A 460 15.22 20.28 15.39
C GLU A 460 14.32 20.17 14.16
N PRO A 461 13.34 21.08 13.96
CA PRO A 461 12.53 21.09 12.77
C PRO A 461 13.39 21.54 11.57
N ILE A 462 13.48 20.69 10.57
CA ILE A 462 13.95 21.05 9.23
C ILE A 462 12.78 21.78 8.56
N ASP A 463 12.94 23.07 8.29
CA ASP A 463 11.98 23.88 7.55
C ASP A 463 11.87 23.37 6.10
N ILE A 464 10.73 22.74 5.77
CA ILE A 464 10.32 22.50 4.39
C ILE A 464 9.12 23.41 4.14
N GLU A 465 9.37 24.52 3.44
CA GLU A 465 8.36 25.47 3.00
C GLU A 465 7.49 24.82 1.91
N LEU A 466 6.36 24.24 2.32
CA LEU A 466 5.39 23.59 1.44
C LEU A 466 4.44 24.65 0.86
N ALA A 467 4.78 25.18 -0.32
CA ALA A 467 3.90 26.07 -1.07
C ALA A 467 2.66 25.31 -1.58
N MET A 468 1.55 25.35 -0.82
CA MET A 468 0.24 24.97 -1.33
C MET A 468 -0.35 26.16 -2.11
N ALA A 469 -0.37 26.04 -3.45
CA ALA A 469 -1.07 26.97 -4.31
C ALA A 469 -2.58 26.92 -4.04
N GLN A 470 -3.14 28.02 -3.52
CA GLN A 470 -4.57 28.24 -3.45
C GLN A 470 -5.14 28.38 -4.87
N VAL A 471 -5.98 27.43 -5.27
CA VAL A 471 -6.86 27.59 -6.43
C VAL A 471 -8.03 28.47 -5.99
N GLY A 472 -8.03 29.72 -6.45
CA GLY A 472 -9.08 30.70 -6.20
C GLY A 472 -10.42 30.27 -6.78
N THR A 473 -11.40 30.06 -5.91
CA THR A 473 -12.82 29.96 -6.26
C THR A 473 -13.42 31.36 -6.28
N GLY A 474 -13.62 31.92 -7.48
CA GLY A 474 -14.37 33.17 -7.67
C GLY A 474 -15.85 32.95 -7.37
N GLY A 475 -16.30 33.39 -6.20
CA GLY A 475 -17.70 33.53 -5.84
C GLY A 475 -18.24 34.89 -6.27
N GLY A 476 -19.30 34.89 -7.09
CA GLY A 476 -20.14 36.05 -7.35
C GLY A 476 -21.59 35.66 -7.11
N GLY A 477 -22.17 36.16 -6.03
CA GLY A 477 -23.59 36.00 -5.73
C GLY A 477 -24.09 37.23 -4.98
N GLU A 478 -25.00 37.98 -5.61
CA GLU A 478 -25.98 38.81 -4.91
C GLU A 478 -27.25 38.95 -5.77
N SER A 479 -28.39 38.98 -5.10
CA SER A 479 -29.74 38.67 -5.59
C SER A 479 -30.66 39.91 -5.68
N VAL A 480 -31.40 40.06 -6.81
CA VAL A 480 -32.89 40.27 -6.99
C VAL A 480 -33.60 41.39 -6.17
N PRO A 481 -34.68 42.14 -6.62
CA PRO A 481 -35.72 41.84 -7.64
C PRO A 481 -36.25 42.94 -8.61
N ALA A 482 -36.89 42.45 -9.69
CA ALA A 482 -38.10 42.89 -10.42
C ALA A 482 -38.47 44.37 -10.68
N THR A 483 -38.64 44.76 -11.96
CA THR A 483 -39.90 45.21 -12.62
C THR A 483 -39.69 45.57 -14.12
N HIS A 484 -40.81 45.67 -14.86
CA HIS A 484 -41.02 45.60 -16.33
C HIS A 484 -40.66 46.89 -17.15
N PRO A 485 -40.86 46.96 -18.49
CA PRO A 485 -39.88 47.42 -19.49
C PRO A 485 -40.18 48.79 -20.14
N VAL A 486 -39.17 49.45 -20.73
CA VAL A 486 -39.33 50.50 -21.78
C VAL A 486 -38.13 50.55 -22.73
N GLN A 487 -38.43 50.78 -24.02
CA GLN A 487 -37.54 51.04 -25.16
C GLN A 487 -36.68 52.31 -25.01
N HIS A 488 -35.47 52.34 -25.59
CA HIS A 488 -35.05 53.27 -26.65
C HIS A 488 -33.53 53.25 -26.87
N ALA A 489 -33.16 53.50 -28.14
CA ALA A 489 -31.82 53.66 -28.69
C ALA A 489 -31.07 54.89 -28.16
N ALA A 490 -29.73 54.86 -28.20
CA ALA A 490 -28.86 55.81 -28.91
C ALA A 490 -27.37 55.76 -28.45
N SER A 491 -26.47 55.72 -29.45
CA SER A 491 -25.16 56.41 -29.58
C SER A 491 -24.15 56.53 -28.42
N MET A 492 -22.92 56.00 -28.66
CA MET A 492 -21.58 56.66 -28.70
C MET A 492 -21.34 57.94 -27.86
N PRO A 493 -20.14 58.19 -27.26
CA PRO A 493 -18.90 58.38 -28.07
C PRO A 493 -17.54 58.01 -27.43
N SER A 494 -16.54 58.09 -28.31
CA SER A 494 -15.09 57.91 -28.19
C SER A 494 -14.34 59.00 -27.40
N LEU A 495 -13.22 58.64 -26.77
CA LEU A 495 -12.05 59.46 -26.39
C LEU A 495 -10.90 58.46 -26.08
N LEU A 496 -9.60 58.62 -26.32
CA LEU A 496 -8.74 59.41 -27.19
C LEU A 496 -7.32 58.80 -26.94
N SER A 497 -6.52 58.58 -27.98
CA SER A 497 -5.11 58.13 -27.90
C SER A 497 -4.17 59.19 -27.28
N PRO A 498 -2.87 58.90 -27.05
CA PRO A 498 -1.92 59.22 -28.11
C PRO A 498 -0.75 58.24 -28.31
N THR A 499 -0.33 58.21 -29.57
CA THR A 499 0.89 57.68 -30.23
C THR A 499 2.16 58.45 -29.83
N PRO A 500 3.37 57.96 -30.19
CA PRO A 500 4.03 58.36 -31.46
C PRO A 500 4.70 57.14 -32.19
N THR A 501 4.57 56.84 -33.51
CA THR A 501 5.04 57.48 -34.78
C THR A 501 6.53 57.90 -34.75
N ALA A 502 7.41 57.68 -35.74
CA ALA A 502 7.39 57.14 -37.13
C ALA A 502 8.87 57.05 -37.62
N ASP A 503 9.33 56.07 -38.43
CA ASP A 503 9.48 56.08 -39.92
C ASP A 503 11.00 55.97 -40.38
N PRO A 504 11.41 55.85 -41.68
CA PRO A 504 11.44 54.60 -42.48
C PRO A 504 12.64 54.43 -43.51
N VAL A 505 12.89 53.21 -44.06
CA VAL A 505 13.16 52.79 -45.50
C VAL A 505 14.33 53.47 -46.33
N PRO A 506 14.90 53.00 -47.50
CA PRO A 506 14.70 51.81 -48.40
C PRO A 506 15.95 50.99 -48.89
N ALA A 507 15.61 49.99 -49.72
CA ALA A 507 16.34 48.98 -50.49
C ALA A 507 17.48 49.39 -51.47
N THR A 508 18.35 48.43 -51.84
CA THR A 508 18.77 48.17 -53.24
C THR A 508 19.35 46.76 -53.47
N THR A 509 19.28 46.35 -54.73
CA THR A 509 19.42 45.05 -55.40
C THR A 509 20.89 44.66 -55.74
N THR A 510 21.08 43.40 -56.15
CA THR A 510 21.93 42.88 -57.26
C THR A 510 23.16 41.99 -56.93
N THR A 511 23.23 40.88 -57.68
CA THR A 511 24.40 40.17 -58.26
C THR A 511 25.17 39.08 -57.48
N THR A 512 24.96 37.83 -57.91
CA THR A 512 25.96 36.74 -58.08
C THR A 512 27.20 37.23 -58.86
N PRO A 513 28.44 36.67 -58.72
CA PRO A 513 28.73 35.25 -59.01
C PRO A 513 29.90 34.57 -58.24
N ALA A 514 29.95 33.23 -58.38
CA ALA A 514 31.11 32.35 -58.59
C ALA A 514 32.31 32.24 -57.60
N MET A 515 32.83 30.99 -57.60
CA MET A 515 34.19 30.52 -57.29
C MET A 515 34.57 30.13 -55.85
N SER A 516 34.52 28.80 -55.64
CA SER A 516 35.61 27.94 -55.15
C SER A 516 36.96 28.59 -54.83
N THR A 517 37.50 28.33 -53.62
CA THR A 517 38.83 27.70 -53.42
C THR A 517 39.11 27.41 -51.93
N THR A 518 39.25 26.12 -51.64
CA THR A 518 40.35 25.44 -50.94
C THR A 518 41.42 26.28 -50.21
N SER A 519 41.69 25.96 -48.94
CA SER A 519 43.00 25.74 -48.27
C SER A 519 42.84 25.90 -46.74
N SER A 520 42.81 24.81 -45.97
CA SER A 520 43.94 24.06 -45.39
C SER A 520 44.55 24.70 -44.13
N SER A 521 44.39 24.03 -42.99
CA SER A 521 45.48 23.87 -42.02
C SER A 521 45.32 22.55 -41.26
N THR A 522 46.37 21.75 -41.42
CA THR A 522 46.60 20.36 -41.04
C THR A 522 47.23 20.26 -39.65
N THR A 523 46.91 19.20 -38.89
CA THR A 523 47.88 18.38 -38.11
C THR A 523 47.15 17.11 -37.62
N THR A 524 47.18 15.96 -38.32
CA THR A 524 48.15 14.82 -38.29
C THR A 524 48.46 14.18 -36.93
N SER A 525 48.00 12.94 -36.76
CA SER A 525 48.81 11.71 -36.56
C SER A 525 47.85 10.49 -36.53
N SER A 526 47.71 9.71 -37.62
CA SER A 526 48.42 8.43 -37.96
C SER A 526 48.16 7.32 -36.93
N SER A 527 47.72 6.09 -37.25
CA SER A 527 48.11 5.18 -38.35
C SER A 527 47.09 4.01 -38.43
N SER A 528 46.49 3.68 -39.58
CA SER A 528 46.94 2.74 -40.65
C SER A 528 46.39 1.30 -40.44
N GLU A 529 45.48 0.77 -41.27
CA GLU A 529 45.63 0.19 -42.65
C GLU A 529 45.57 -1.36 -42.54
N ALA A 530 44.88 -2.18 -43.34
CA ALA A 530 44.64 -2.14 -44.78
C ALA A 530 43.43 -3.02 -45.21
N THR A 531 42.81 -2.65 -46.34
CA THR A 531 42.03 -3.50 -47.27
C THR A 531 42.94 -3.80 -48.50
N PRO A 532 42.66 -4.73 -49.45
CA PRO A 532 41.62 -4.54 -50.49
C PRO A 532 40.95 -5.80 -51.12
N GLU A 533 39.84 -5.53 -51.83
CA GLU A 533 39.09 -6.18 -52.95
C GLU A 533 39.80 -7.16 -53.94
N PRO A 534 39.16 -7.74 -55.01
CA PRO A 534 37.73 -7.83 -55.41
C PRO A 534 37.27 -9.22 -55.96
N ALA A 535 36.00 -9.32 -56.42
CA ALA A 535 35.35 -10.47 -57.10
C ALA A 535 35.86 -10.75 -58.54
N PRO A 536 35.56 -11.92 -59.17
CA PRO A 536 34.38 -12.02 -60.06
C PRO A 536 33.67 -13.42 -60.14
N ALA A 537 32.60 -13.46 -60.93
CA ALA A 537 31.55 -14.49 -61.08
C ALA A 537 31.91 -15.80 -61.83
N THR A 538 31.21 -16.91 -61.50
CA THR A 538 30.74 -17.95 -62.47
C THR A 538 29.72 -18.92 -61.85
N ALA A 539 28.64 -19.25 -62.58
CA ALA A 539 27.73 -20.39 -62.37
C ALA A 539 28.22 -21.61 -63.23
N PRO A 540 27.55 -22.79 -63.38
CA PRO A 540 26.36 -23.39 -62.72
C PRO A 540 26.47 -24.93 -62.33
N GLY A 541 25.71 -25.39 -61.32
CA GLY A 541 25.15 -26.77 -61.08
C GLY A 541 26.07 -28.03 -61.10
N PRO A 542 25.59 -29.28 -60.78
CA PRO A 542 24.33 -29.75 -60.17
C PRO A 542 24.53 -30.56 -58.84
N GLY A 543 23.45 -30.89 -58.11
CA GLY A 543 23.46 -31.70 -56.85
C GLY A 543 23.61 -33.23 -57.07
N PRO A 544 23.10 -34.13 -56.20
CA PRO A 544 22.70 -34.06 -54.79
C PRO A 544 23.30 -35.20 -53.91
N ALA A 545 23.23 -35.12 -52.58
CA ALA A 545 23.23 -36.31 -51.71
C ALA A 545 22.63 -36.04 -50.31
N ASN A 546 21.61 -36.84 -49.99
CA ASN A 546 21.00 -37.08 -48.68
C ASN A 546 22.01 -37.26 -47.54
N THR A 547 21.64 -36.91 -46.30
CA THR A 547 21.40 -37.88 -45.21
C THR A 547 20.61 -37.23 -44.07
N ASN A 548 19.48 -37.86 -43.72
CA ASN A 548 18.62 -37.61 -42.57
C ASN A 548 19.31 -37.97 -41.24
N THR A 549 18.99 -37.27 -40.14
CA THR A 549 18.66 -37.96 -38.87
C THR A 549 17.71 -37.08 -38.03
N ASN A 550 16.46 -37.52 -37.94
CA ASN A 550 15.48 -37.11 -36.92
C ASN A 550 15.63 -38.01 -35.69
N THR A 551 15.36 -37.48 -34.50
CA THR A 551 14.91 -38.31 -33.36
C THR A 551 13.85 -37.53 -32.57
N ASN A 552 12.59 -37.97 -32.72
CA ASN A 552 11.47 -37.65 -31.87
C ASN A 552 11.39 -38.71 -30.74
N THR A 553 10.88 -38.33 -29.57
CA THR A 553 10.31 -39.28 -28.61
C THR A 553 8.95 -38.77 -28.15
N ILE A 554 7.93 -39.57 -28.45
CA ILE A 554 6.52 -39.46 -28.07
C ILE A 554 6.28 -40.45 -26.93
N THR A 555 5.41 -40.13 -25.98
CA THR A 555 4.72 -41.13 -25.15
C THR A 555 3.22 -40.87 -25.23
N ASN A 556 2.49 -41.82 -25.81
CA ASN A 556 1.04 -41.89 -25.89
C ASN A 556 0.47 -42.68 -24.70
N THR A 557 -0.74 -42.36 -24.28
CA THR A 557 -1.66 -43.35 -23.69
C THR A 557 -3.05 -43.14 -24.26
N ILE A 558 -3.59 -44.23 -24.82
CA ILE A 558 -4.85 -44.36 -25.54
C ILE A 558 -5.92 -44.83 -24.55
N THR A 559 -7.15 -44.33 -24.65
CA THR A 559 -8.35 -45.15 -24.41
C THR A 559 -9.46 -44.70 -25.35
N ASN A 560 -9.85 -45.64 -26.24
CA ASN A 560 -10.99 -45.54 -27.15
C ASN A 560 -12.31 -45.73 -26.40
N THR A 561 -13.36 -45.01 -26.81
CA THR A 561 -14.68 -45.62 -26.99
C THR A 561 -15.47 -44.83 -28.04
N ASN A 562 -15.91 -45.55 -29.07
CA ASN A 562 -16.89 -45.10 -30.07
C ASN A 562 -18.25 -44.89 -29.38
N ASP A 563 -19.00 -43.87 -29.81
CA ASP A 563 -20.35 -44.10 -30.33
C ASP A 563 -20.85 -42.88 -31.12
N THR A 564 -21.40 -43.22 -32.29
CA THR A 564 -22.08 -42.39 -33.29
C THR A 564 -23.50 -42.08 -32.82
N ILE A 565 -24.04 -40.89 -33.10
CA ILE A 565 -25.41 -40.61 -33.61
C ILE A 565 -25.74 -39.09 -33.54
N ASP A 566 -26.12 -38.58 -34.72
CA ASP A 566 -27.02 -37.46 -35.08
C ASP A 566 -26.87 -36.03 -34.52
N THR A 567 -26.56 -35.15 -35.48
CA THR A 567 -26.89 -33.71 -35.55
C THR A 567 -28.40 -33.43 -35.39
N PRO A 568 -28.82 -32.25 -34.87
CA PRO A 568 -29.02 -31.11 -35.77
C PRO A 568 -28.65 -29.72 -35.19
N ASN A 569 -28.30 -28.85 -36.14
CA ASN A 569 -28.27 -27.37 -36.14
C ASN A 569 -29.05 -26.64 -35.04
N PRO A 570 -28.55 -25.46 -34.62
CA PRO A 570 -29.46 -24.33 -34.47
C PRO A 570 -29.00 -23.07 -35.21
N THR A 571 -29.94 -22.57 -36.01
CA THR A 571 -30.03 -21.24 -36.60
C THR A 571 -29.94 -20.15 -35.53
N THR A 572 -28.99 -19.24 -35.68
CA THR A 572 -28.82 -18.06 -34.82
C THR A 572 -29.70 -16.91 -35.32
N THR A 573 -30.80 -16.63 -34.61
CA THR A 573 -31.63 -15.43 -34.85
C THR A 573 -31.13 -14.29 -33.97
N ALA A 574 -30.61 -13.24 -34.61
CA ALA A 574 -30.26 -11.98 -33.98
C ALA A 574 -31.52 -11.27 -33.47
N THR A 575 -31.55 -10.90 -32.18
CA THR A 575 -32.63 -10.11 -31.59
C THR A 575 -32.23 -8.63 -31.58
N LEU A 576 -32.88 -7.87 -32.46
CA LEU A 576 -32.79 -6.42 -32.58
C LEU A 576 -33.71 -5.77 -31.53
N LEU A 577 -33.16 -5.09 -30.53
CA LEU A 577 -33.94 -4.27 -29.58
C LEU A 577 -34.29 -2.94 -30.23
N THR A 578 -35.54 -2.81 -30.69
CA THR A 578 -36.12 -1.53 -31.12
C THR A 578 -37.06 -1.02 -30.03
N THR A 579 -36.79 0.19 -29.57
CA THR A 579 -37.58 0.98 -28.64
C THR A 579 -38.79 1.60 -29.33
N THR A 580 -40.00 1.31 -28.84
CA THR A 580 -41.19 2.16 -29.07
C THR A 580 -42.11 2.14 -27.86
N ALA A 581 -42.38 3.34 -27.33
CA ALA A 581 -43.49 3.65 -26.43
C ALA A 581 -44.72 4.11 -27.25
N PRO A 582 -45.81 4.58 -26.64
CA PRO A 582 -46.90 3.79 -26.05
C PRO A 582 -48.22 4.04 -26.78
N ASN A 583 -49.22 3.15 -26.65
CA ASN A 583 -50.63 3.53 -26.80
C ASN A 583 -51.58 2.50 -26.14
N ASN A 584 -52.44 3.02 -25.27
CA ASN A 584 -53.70 2.44 -24.78
C ASN A 584 -54.82 3.09 -25.65
N PRO A 585 -55.98 2.46 -25.97
CA PRO A 585 -57.03 2.24 -24.97
C PRO A 585 -58.00 1.03 -25.19
N ASN A 586 -58.65 0.66 -24.08
CA ASN A 586 -60.07 0.27 -23.89
C ASN A 586 -60.69 -1.07 -24.39
N THR A 587 -61.38 -1.71 -23.41
CA THR A 587 -62.68 -2.45 -23.46
C THR A 587 -62.74 -3.78 -24.23
N SER A 588 -63.39 -4.88 -23.81
CA SER A 588 -64.52 -5.13 -22.89
C SER A 588 -64.74 -6.65 -22.65
N SER A 589 -65.22 -7.01 -21.45
CA SER A 589 -66.24 -8.02 -21.07
C SER A 589 -66.21 -9.48 -21.57
N THR A 590 -66.24 -10.44 -20.61
CA THR A 590 -67.24 -11.54 -20.43
C THR A 590 -66.81 -12.43 -19.25
N SER A 591 -67.48 -12.38 -18.07
CA SER A 591 -68.46 -13.36 -17.54
C SER A 591 -68.19 -14.83 -17.92
N SER A 592 -67.95 -15.76 -16.98
CA SER A 592 -69.07 -16.45 -16.30
C SER A 592 -68.64 -17.37 -15.10
N THR A 593 -69.49 -17.35 -14.07
CA THR A 593 -69.96 -18.45 -13.18
C THR A 593 -69.01 -19.36 -12.37
N SER A 594 -69.11 -19.24 -11.04
CA SER A 594 -68.96 -20.31 -10.04
C SER A 594 -70.06 -21.39 -10.15
N PRO A 595 -69.84 -22.58 -9.56
CA PRO A 595 -70.41 -22.84 -8.23
C PRO A 595 -69.53 -23.65 -7.26
N SER A 596 -69.80 -23.47 -5.96
CA SER A 596 -69.39 -24.27 -4.80
C SER A 596 -70.61 -25.12 -4.33
N PRO A 597 -70.56 -25.96 -3.26
CA PRO A 597 -69.48 -26.73 -2.64
C PRO A 597 -69.87 -28.22 -2.41
N ALA A 598 -68.90 -29.09 -2.11
CA ALA A 598 -69.17 -30.36 -1.42
C ALA A 598 -68.01 -30.74 -0.48
N SER A 599 -68.38 -31.16 0.73
CA SER A 599 -67.52 -31.49 1.88
C SER A 599 -67.56 -33.03 2.12
N PRO A 600 -66.86 -33.61 3.12
CA PRO A 600 -65.56 -34.24 2.94
C PRO A 600 -65.53 -35.74 3.31
N ALA A 601 -64.53 -36.46 2.83
CA ALA A 601 -64.24 -37.84 3.22
C ALA A 601 -62.98 -37.94 4.09
N THR A 602 -63.12 -38.73 5.15
CA THR A 602 -62.19 -39.09 6.23
C THR A 602 -60.96 -39.89 5.74
N PRO A 603 -59.79 -39.73 6.40
CA PRO A 603 -58.85 -40.85 6.55
C PRO A 603 -58.33 -41.03 8.01
N PRO A 604 -57.61 -42.14 8.30
CA PRO A 604 -57.59 -42.85 9.59
C PRO A 604 -56.47 -42.40 10.55
N PRO A 605 -56.37 -42.98 11.78
CA PRO A 605 -55.77 -42.28 12.91
C PRO A 605 -54.34 -42.72 13.25
N THR A 606 -53.66 -41.78 13.92
CA THR A 606 -52.62 -41.95 14.97
C THR A 606 -51.22 -42.46 14.60
N ALA A 607 -50.25 -41.55 14.71
CA ALA A 607 -49.00 -41.78 15.43
C ALA A 607 -48.67 -40.53 16.28
N THR A 608 -48.27 -40.78 17.52
CA THR A 608 -48.13 -39.86 18.66
C THR A 608 -47.05 -38.78 18.49
N ASP A 609 -47.43 -37.54 18.81
CA ASP A 609 -46.61 -36.32 18.79
C ASP A 609 -46.12 -35.98 20.22
N PRO A 610 -44.85 -35.58 20.44
CA PRO A 610 -44.36 -35.13 21.74
C PRO A 610 -44.64 -33.65 22.01
N THR A 611 -45.45 -33.39 23.05
CA THR A 611 -45.57 -32.18 23.89
C THR A 611 -45.06 -30.82 23.34
N PRO A 612 -45.97 -29.84 23.09
CA PRO A 612 -45.61 -28.50 22.65
C PRO A 612 -45.38 -27.57 23.86
N ALA A 613 -44.22 -27.67 24.52
CA ALA A 613 -43.89 -26.75 25.62
C ALA A 613 -42.57 -25.98 25.46
N ASN A 614 -41.76 -26.23 24.41
CA ASN A 614 -40.39 -25.68 24.37
C ASN A 614 -39.96 -24.95 23.09
N ARG A 615 -40.81 -24.85 22.05
CA ARG A 615 -40.46 -24.14 20.80
C ARG A 615 -40.46 -22.61 20.93
N GLY A 616 -41.30 -22.05 21.80
CA GLY A 616 -41.37 -20.60 22.02
C GLY A 616 -40.13 -20.00 22.71
N SER A 617 -39.40 -20.79 23.51
CA SER A 617 -38.22 -20.32 24.24
C SER A 617 -37.00 -20.17 23.31
N LEU A 618 -36.86 -21.05 22.32
CA LEU A 618 -35.76 -21.03 21.36
C LEU A 618 -35.84 -19.81 20.42
N PHE A 619 -37.03 -19.52 19.88
CA PHE A 619 -37.22 -18.34 19.03
C PHE A 619 -37.01 -17.03 19.79
N LYS A 620 -37.42 -16.94 21.07
CA LYS A 620 -37.10 -15.79 21.93
C LYS A 620 -35.60 -15.65 22.19
N ARG A 621 -34.85 -16.74 22.34
CA ARG A 621 -33.38 -16.71 22.51
C ARG A 621 -32.66 -16.28 21.23
N ILE A 622 -33.11 -16.74 20.06
CA ILE A 622 -32.55 -16.35 18.76
C ILE A 622 -32.82 -14.86 18.47
N ALA A 623 -34.03 -14.38 18.76
CA ALA A 623 -34.36 -12.96 18.62
C ALA A 623 -33.48 -12.08 19.53
N ARG A 624 -33.36 -12.42 20.83
CA ARG A 624 -32.48 -11.69 21.76
C ARG A 624 -31.01 -11.72 21.35
N ALA A 625 -30.51 -12.83 20.81
CA ALA A 625 -29.13 -12.92 20.31
C ALA A 625 -28.91 -12.04 19.06
N ARG A 626 -29.91 -11.92 18.18
CA ARG A 626 -29.85 -11.03 17.01
C ARG A 626 -29.88 -9.56 17.43
N ASP A 627 -30.72 -9.19 18.40
CA ASP A 627 -30.80 -7.82 18.91
C ASP A 627 -29.52 -7.43 19.67
N ALA A 628 -28.94 -8.33 20.46
CA ALA A 628 -27.65 -8.12 21.11
C ALA A 628 -26.50 -7.89 20.11
N ARG A 629 -26.49 -8.63 18.98
CA ARG A 629 -25.49 -8.41 17.91
C ARG A 629 -25.68 -7.07 17.20
N ARG A 630 -26.93 -6.65 16.96
CA ARG A 630 -27.22 -5.32 16.39
C ARG A 630 -26.80 -4.20 17.33
N ALA A 631 -27.06 -4.34 18.64
CA ALA A 631 -26.61 -3.39 19.64
C ALA A 631 -25.08 -3.30 19.73
N ALA A 632 -24.37 -4.43 19.68
CA ALA A 632 -22.90 -4.45 19.67
C ALA A 632 -22.31 -3.82 18.41
N ALA A 633 -22.91 -4.07 17.24
CA ALA A 633 -22.48 -3.44 15.98
C ALA A 633 -22.74 -1.91 15.98
N ALA A 634 -23.88 -1.47 16.52
CA ALA A 634 -24.18 -0.05 16.68
C ALA A 634 -23.22 0.65 17.65
N ALA A 635 -22.85 -0.01 18.76
CA ALA A 635 -21.87 0.51 19.70
C ALA A 635 -20.46 0.62 19.09
N ALA A 636 -20.04 -0.37 18.29
CA ALA A 636 -18.77 -0.32 17.57
C ALA A 636 -18.74 0.79 16.50
N ALA A 637 -19.85 1.01 15.79
CA ALA A 637 -19.98 2.11 14.83
C ALA A 637 -19.96 3.49 15.51
N ALA A 638 -20.58 3.62 16.69
CA ALA A 638 -20.54 4.84 17.49
C ALA A 638 -19.13 5.15 18.00
N ALA A 639 -18.42 4.14 18.52
CA ALA A 639 -17.02 4.29 18.96
C ALA A 639 -16.07 4.67 17.80
N ALA A 640 -16.32 4.15 16.59
CA ALA A 640 -15.57 4.52 15.40
C ALA A 640 -15.84 5.96 14.96
N ALA A 641 -17.10 6.43 15.06
CA ALA A 641 -17.46 7.82 14.77
C ALA A 641 -16.86 8.80 15.80
N GLU A 642 -16.85 8.43 17.08
CA GLU A 642 -16.22 9.22 18.16
C GLU A 642 -14.70 9.30 17.98
N GLY A 643 -14.06 8.20 17.56
CA GLY A 643 -12.63 8.19 17.20
C GLY A 643 -12.30 9.07 15.98
N ALA A 644 -13.18 9.12 14.98
CA ALA A 644 -13.01 10.00 13.82
C ALA A 644 -13.15 11.48 14.20
N ALA A 645 -14.12 11.83 15.04
CA ALA A 645 -14.29 13.20 15.53
C ALA A 645 -13.12 13.63 16.44
N ALA A 646 -12.60 12.73 17.28
CA ALA A 646 -11.42 13.00 18.09
C ALA A 646 -10.16 13.21 17.25
N ALA A 647 -10.01 12.48 16.13
CA ALA A 647 -8.92 12.68 15.19
C ALA A 647 -9.00 14.04 14.47
N GLU A 648 -10.19 14.46 14.04
CA GLU A 648 -10.40 15.81 13.48
C GLU A 648 -10.08 16.91 14.50
N GLY A 649 -10.50 16.73 15.76
CA GLY A 649 -10.17 17.66 16.85
C GLY A 649 -8.66 17.75 17.14
N ALA A 650 -7.94 16.63 17.08
CA ALA A 650 -6.50 16.60 17.27
C ALA A 650 -5.74 17.30 16.13
N VAL A 651 -6.21 17.18 14.88
CA VAL A 651 -5.64 17.90 13.73
C VAL A 651 -5.89 19.40 13.84
N ALA A 652 -7.08 19.82 14.26
CA ALA A 652 -7.40 21.23 14.48
C ALA A 652 -6.57 21.85 15.62
N ALA A 653 -6.40 21.13 16.74
CA ALA A 653 -5.58 21.59 17.86
C ALA A 653 -4.08 21.68 17.50
N ALA A 654 -3.57 20.76 16.67
CA ALA A 654 -2.21 20.84 16.15
C ALA A 654 -2.00 22.08 15.28
N ALA A 655 -2.95 22.39 14.40
CA ALA A 655 -2.91 23.60 13.56
C ALA A 655 -2.97 24.90 14.37
N GLU A 656 -3.76 24.94 15.46
CA GLU A 656 -3.82 26.10 16.35
C GLU A 656 -2.52 26.31 17.15
N THR A 657 -1.89 25.22 17.57
CA THR A 657 -0.59 25.26 18.27
C THR A 657 0.52 25.75 17.33
N GLU A 658 0.47 25.36 16.06
CA GLU A 658 1.41 25.82 15.02
C GLU A 658 1.21 27.32 14.70
N ALA A 659 -0.04 27.80 14.67
CA ALA A 659 -0.32 29.23 14.48
C ALA A 659 0.18 30.10 15.65
N LEU A 660 0.03 29.63 16.89
CA LEU A 660 0.53 30.35 18.08
C LEU A 660 2.06 30.41 18.12
N THR A 661 2.73 29.31 17.79
CA THR A 661 4.20 29.25 17.77
C THR A 661 4.80 30.06 16.62
N SER A 662 4.11 30.15 15.47
CA SER A 662 4.50 31.05 14.38
C SER A 662 4.43 32.53 14.80
N GLY A 663 3.35 32.93 15.49
CA GLY A 663 3.19 34.30 15.98
C GLY A 663 4.20 34.71 17.06
N GLU A 664 4.65 33.78 17.92
CA GLU A 664 5.73 34.06 18.87
C GLU A 664 7.09 34.22 18.18
N ARG A 665 7.40 33.41 17.15
CA ARG A 665 8.65 33.54 16.38
C ARG A 665 8.72 34.86 15.61
N GLU A 666 7.59 35.37 15.12
CA GLU A 666 7.54 36.65 14.42
C GLU A 666 7.79 37.83 15.39
N ARG A 667 7.20 37.77 16.59
CA ARG A 667 7.47 38.76 17.66
C ARG A 667 8.89 38.69 18.22
N GLU A 668 9.54 37.53 18.17
CA GLU A 668 10.94 37.37 18.56
C GLU A 668 11.90 37.87 17.48
N LYS A 669 11.50 37.86 16.19
CA LYS A 669 12.26 38.51 15.11
C LYS A 669 12.13 40.03 15.10
N GLU A 670 11.03 40.58 15.62
CA GLU A 670 10.81 42.03 15.74
C GLU A 670 11.51 42.65 16.97
N ARG A 671 11.90 41.84 17.96
CA ARG A 671 12.68 42.28 19.14
C ARG A 671 14.17 42.18 18.87
#